data_AF-A0A950G0X4-F1
#
_entry.id   AF-A0A950G0X4-F1
#
_cell.length_a   1.000
_cell.length_b   1.000
_cell.length_c   1.000
_cell.angle_alpha   90.00
_cell.angle_beta   90.00
_cell.angle_gamma   90.00
#
_symmetry.space_group_name_H-M   'P 1'
#
loop_
_entity.id
_entity.type
_entity.pdbx_description
1 polymer ?
#
loop_
_entity_poly.entity_id
_entity_poly.type
_entity_poly.pdbx_seq_one_letter_code
_entity_poly.pdbx_strand_id
1 'polypeptide(L)'
;MVDKNLSESSWKTFAKSRDIKDAALLKALAELAKAEKSGSAAWLDALAAAEKQIEALRKLHKADKEILAQFKQMDAAIASERKAANRLVEQEAEETEEEAGPAVLTTKLVPLLRSVRKGEPCQALIAVGAKKAAVMLSRRPLTASAHKPLKEYLADSGTPKFIPAACLFEANAVTFVVEAQASGLAKKIKAALLKQTEQRVKVRVRGEAPDDIDDDGDEDDGADVSGEGDEPPSAAAQSAQPAASDVEALRREFKARLAPLVPRIKTLTEGGWSAGRTTTAEIGDAAALLTSNPAKALEQLDAIAKRVRAAEVEAQRAQSLALSEQLKAGMHKLLEVEPPDLALLRRAIEHELQRANALAKDIKAATEDGVPIAPPPAKVGFTANTDAGASEWTEPVCRAAFRKYGWFTFKDLRKSKTPVELPGVVTQTVITDAVMWKLYQYRRHYVDGLIARLHADHPRAGLLFKSGGSEDIESDLDITVASPNSGVDVVAMKAFNDQVKADFGRPPGRVFDTNLYARDYNAIKDNLSAPGAAGTTPDTNIAEPTGAMAKMAGIDQDVATLMKQRRFLGEETYTTMWQALRAAAPESEQDLIQERFEEAEDVYLLTAREKVEAIVKTVQDKLDSLGADERTVERAAFAHEQAEFRRLVTAAETARGVALTDALKGLQNHLPEFLDVLEENFPDEVMETTDAMYAKTMTALREDQAKVRQLEAHLAEAHEGPQCEELHKGVAHAAWLAQAPAGINALKARVKQAQFTNIVFANEAYVSQGAITHIVSGAQAATEEEKREVLERIQPAELLQSANEQMADFYKDMKHLEREANAAAIGQAQRRKHGEAFVHASKYLSRMLDAAAMLQDKYAADADAMAILTGKAFDLCVRAKVEGPRQLQAEIDKKLVSLRKSSTVPGDAKAEVAFADVQTLFGVATIDALRKLITAFGIDFNDRVRRLKDFRAAQVVDDQTQREYFRPAR
;
A
#
# COMPACT_ATOMS: atom_id res chain seq x y z
N MET A 1 -2.09 30.60 -0.79
CA MET A 1 -1.93 31.83 -1.59
C MET A 1 -3.19 31.94 -2.43
N VAL A 2 -3.95 33.03 -2.27
CA VAL A 2 -5.13 33.31 -3.10
C VAL A 2 -4.79 33.18 -4.60
N ASP A 3 -5.61 32.44 -5.34
CA ASP A 3 -5.52 32.28 -6.80
C ASP A 3 -5.28 33.63 -7.50
N LYS A 4 -4.37 33.65 -8.48
CA LYS A 4 -3.99 34.86 -9.22
C LYS A 4 -5.20 35.59 -9.84
N ASN A 5 -6.27 34.87 -10.18
CA ASN A 5 -7.49 35.43 -10.75
C ASN A 5 -8.36 36.17 -9.71
N LEU A 6 -8.09 35.97 -8.41
CA LEU A 6 -8.73 36.67 -7.30
C LEU A 6 -7.79 37.70 -6.64
N SER A 7 -6.72 38.10 -7.34
CA SER A 7 -5.82 39.16 -6.86
C SER A 7 -6.26 40.55 -7.34
N GLU A 8 -6.06 41.55 -6.48
CA GLU A 8 -6.33 42.95 -6.79
C GLU A 8 -5.52 43.43 -8.00
N SER A 9 -4.26 43.00 -8.13
CA SER A 9 -3.36 43.39 -9.22
C SER A 9 -3.81 42.83 -10.58
N SER A 10 -4.21 41.56 -10.62
CA SER A 10 -4.74 40.92 -11.82
C SER A 10 -6.03 41.61 -12.28
N TRP A 11 -6.97 41.82 -11.35
CA TRP A 11 -8.23 42.48 -11.67
C TRP A 11 -8.05 43.94 -12.10
N LYS A 12 -7.20 44.74 -11.43
CA LYS A 12 -6.90 46.13 -11.85
C LYS A 12 -6.35 46.20 -13.27
N THR A 13 -5.46 45.26 -13.62
CA THR A 13 -4.87 45.19 -14.96
C THR A 13 -5.94 44.92 -16.01
N PHE A 14 -6.84 43.97 -15.72
CA PHE A 14 -7.96 43.63 -16.59
C PHE A 14 -8.96 44.79 -16.73
N ALA A 15 -9.41 45.37 -15.60
CA ALA A 15 -10.45 46.39 -15.54
C ALA A 15 -10.02 47.73 -16.14
N LYS A 16 -8.75 48.14 -15.96
CA LYS A 16 -8.22 49.41 -16.50
C LYS A 16 -8.31 49.49 -18.03
N SER A 17 -8.18 48.36 -18.72
CA SER A 17 -8.29 48.31 -20.18
C SER A 17 -9.73 48.41 -20.70
N ARG A 18 -10.74 48.33 -19.83
CA ARG A 18 -12.16 48.19 -20.18
C ARG A 18 -13.11 49.18 -19.48
N ASP A 19 -12.55 50.17 -18.78
CA ASP A 19 -13.30 51.24 -18.07
C ASP A 19 -14.43 50.71 -17.15
N ILE A 20 -14.15 49.63 -16.41
CA ILE A 20 -15.14 48.97 -15.53
C ILE A 20 -15.20 49.71 -14.18
N LYS A 21 -16.41 50.05 -13.72
CA LYS A 21 -16.63 50.63 -12.38
C LYS A 21 -16.60 49.54 -11.31
N ASP A 22 -15.41 49.22 -10.80
CA ASP A 22 -15.12 48.02 -10.03
C ASP A 22 -14.68 48.25 -8.57
N ALA A 23 -14.80 49.48 -8.06
CA ALA A 23 -14.30 49.86 -6.73
C ALA A 23 -14.79 48.92 -5.59
N ALA A 24 -16.02 48.40 -5.69
CA ALA A 24 -16.57 47.46 -4.72
C ALA A 24 -15.93 46.07 -4.80
N LEU A 25 -15.63 45.58 -6.01
CA LEU A 25 -14.93 44.32 -6.22
C LEU A 25 -13.46 44.42 -5.78
N LEU A 26 -12.78 45.52 -6.12
CA LEU A 26 -11.41 45.77 -5.65
C LEU A 26 -11.31 45.75 -4.13
N LYS A 27 -12.28 46.36 -3.44
CA LYS A 27 -12.37 46.29 -1.98
C LYS A 27 -12.59 44.86 -1.47
N ALA A 28 -13.46 44.09 -2.11
CA ALA A 28 -13.72 42.70 -1.73
C ALA A 28 -12.49 41.80 -1.93
N LEU A 29 -11.74 41.98 -3.02
CA LEU A 29 -10.50 41.24 -3.28
C LEU A 29 -9.37 41.61 -2.30
N ALA A 30 -9.29 42.88 -1.90
CA ALA A 30 -8.33 43.31 -0.88
C ALA A 30 -8.65 42.72 0.50
N GLU A 31 -9.93 42.64 0.87
CA GLU A 31 -10.35 41.96 2.10
C GLU A 31 -10.16 40.45 2.02
N LEU A 32 -10.36 39.83 0.86
CA LEU A 32 -10.06 38.41 0.64
C LEU A 32 -8.59 38.08 0.89
N ALA A 33 -7.66 38.90 0.38
CA ALA A 33 -6.23 38.73 0.61
C ALA A 33 -5.81 38.88 2.09
N LYS A 34 -6.56 39.68 2.88
CA LYS A 34 -6.35 39.79 4.33
C LYS A 34 -6.99 38.62 5.09
N ALA A 35 -8.16 38.19 4.64
CA ALA A 35 -8.97 37.16 5.28
C ALA A 35 -8.30 35.78 5.22
N GLU A 36 -7.57 35.45 4.14
CA GLU A 36 -6.74 34.24 4.06
C GLU A 36 -5.79 34.11 5.26
N LYS A 37 -5.28 35.23 5.79
CA LYS A 37 -4.36 35.26 6.95
C LYS A 37 -5.07 35.33 8.30
N SER A 38 -6.39 35.52 8.31
CA SER A 38 -7.18 35.84 9.51
C SER A 38 -8.04 34.68 10.01
N GLY A 39 -8.04 33.54 9.29
CA GLY A 39 -8.75 32.31 9.67
C GLY A 39 -9.79 31.86 8.64
N SER A 40 -10.10 30.56 8.66
CA SER A 40 -10.96 29.88 7.69
C SER A 40 -12.36 30.51 7.55
N ALA A 41 -12.99 30.91 8.66
CA ALA A 41 -14.30 31.56 8.67
C ALA A 41 -14.27 32.95 8.00
N ALA A 42 -13.29 33.79 8.34
CA ALA A 42 -13.13 35.11 7.73
C ALA A 42 -12.87 34.98 6.22
N TRP A 43 -12.13 33.94 5.82
CA TRP A 43 -11.84 33.64 4.43
C TRP A 43 -13.12 33.29 3.64
N LEU A 44 -13.98 32.43 4.19
CA LEU A 44 -15.26 32.06 3.57
C LEU A 44 -16.19 33.27 3.40
N ASP A 45 -16.26 34.15 4.40
CA ASP A 45 -17.05 35.39 4.32
C ASP A 45 -16.52 36.34 3.24
N ALA A 46 -15.21 36.47 3.12
CA ALA A 46 -14.58 37.30 2.10
C ALA A 46 -14.79 36.74 0.68
N LEU A 47 -14.77 35.41 0.51
CA LEU A 47 -15.10 34.74 -0.76
C LEU A 47 -16.55 35.01 -1.17
N ALA A 48 -17.50 34.92 -0.23
CA ALA A 48 -18.91 35.23 -0.49
C ALA A 48 -19.10 36.72 -0.86
N ALA A 49 -18.35 37.63 -0.22
CA ALA A 49 -18.37 39.05 -0.56
C ALA A 49 -17.85 39.31 -1.98
N ALA A 50 -16.75 38.66 -2.39
CA ALA A 50 -16.20 38.77 -3.73
C ALA A 50 -17.18 38.24 -4.80
N GLU A 51 -17.78 37.06 -4.56
CA GLU A 51 -18.79 36.46 -5.44
C GLU A 51 -19.99 37.39 -5.66
N LYS A 52 -20.48 38.01 -4.59
CA LYS A 52 -21.59 38.99 -4.66
C LYS A 52 -21.25 40.20 -5.54
N GLN A 53 -20.02 40.70 -5.48
CA GLN A 53 -19.59 41.83 -6.32
C GLN A 53 -19.39 41.42 -7.78
N ILE A 54 -18.87 40.22 -8.04
CA ILE A 54 -18.77 39.65 -9.38
C ILE A 54 -20.15 39.56 -10.03
N GLU A 55 -21.15 39.03 -9.31
CA GLU A 55 -22.52 38.92 -9.83
C GLU A 55 -23.17 40.30 -10.09
N ALA A 56 -22.88 41.30 -9.26
CA ALA A 56 -23.34 42.67 -9.49
C ALA A 56 -22.75 43.27 -10.77
N LEU A 57 -21.45 43.07 -11.03
CA LEU A 57 -20.80 43.52 -12.26
C LEU A 57 -21.26 42.72 -13.49
N ARG A 58 -21.51 41.42 -13.33
CA ARG A 58 -22.06 40.56 -14.40
C ARG A 58 -23.38 41.10 -14.93
N LYS A 59 -24.24 41.63 -14.06
CA LYS A 59 -25.52 42.27 -14.44
C LYS A 59 -25.32 43.58 -15.22
N LEU A 60 -24.28 44.34 -14.89
CA LEU A 60 -23.95 45.60 -15.57
C LEU A 60 -23.28 45.37 -16.93
N HIS A 61 -22.52 44.28 -17.10
CA HIS A 61 -21.72 43.98 -18.28
C HIS A 61 -22.19 42.74 -19.06
N LYS A 62 -23.49 42.45 -19.04
CA LYS A 62 -24.11 41.26 -19.68
C LYS A 62 -23.87 41.10 -21.19
N ALA A 63 -23.46 42.15 -21.89
CA ALA A 63 -23.20 42.13 -23.34
C ALA A 63 -21.71 41.95 -23.70
N ASP A 64 -20.81 42.04 -22.72
CA ASP A 64 -19.37 41.96 -22.95
C ASP A 64 -18.85 40.55 -22.70
N LYS A 65 -18.55 39.82 -23.77
CA LYS A 65 -18.13 38.41 -23.70
C LYS A 65 -16.78 38.22 -23.00
N GLU A 66 -15.89 39.19 -23.08
CA GLU A 66 -14.56 39.08 -22.44
C GLU A 66 -14.66 39.29 -20.93
N ILE A 67 -15.47 40.26 -20.50
CA ILE A 67 -15.76 40.47 -19.08
C ILE A 67 -16.45 39.24 -18.48
N LEU A 68 -17.41 38.66 -19.20
CA LEU A 68 -18.09 37.43 -18.78
C LEU A 68 -17.13 36.23 -18.70
N ALA A 69 -16.17 36.11 -19.62
CA ALA A 69 -15.15 35.07 -19.58
C ALA A 69 -14.23 35.22 -18.34
N GLN A 70 -13.83 36.45 -18.01
CA GLN A 70 -13.05 36.72 -16.80
C GLN A 70 -13.83 36.37 -15.53
N PHE A 71 -15.13 36.73 -15.45
CA PHE A 71 -15.96 36.35 -14.31
C PHE A 71 -16.08 34.84 -14.14
N LYS A 72 -16.19 34.08 -15.24
CA LYS A 72 -16.18 32.61 -15.19
C LYS A 72 -14.88 32.06 -14.59
N GLN A 73 -13.74 32.66 -14.91
CA GLN A 73 -12.45 32.28 -14.31
C GLN A 73 -12.41 32.62 -12.81
N MET A 74 -12.94 33.77 -12.42
CA MET A 74 -13.04 34.15 -11.01
C MET A 74 -14.00 33.24 -10.22
N ASP A 75 -15.13 32.83 -10.81
CA ASP A 75 -16.06 31.87 -10.17
C ASP A 75 -15.37 30.52 -9.91
N ALA A 76 -14.61 30.02 -10.89
CA ALA A 76 -13.85 28.78 -10.76
C ALA A 76 -12.78 28.88 -9.66
N ALA A 77 -12.08 30.02 -9.59
CA ALA A 77 -11.14 30.30 -8.51
C ALA A 77 -11.84 30.36 -7.15
N ILE A 78 -13.00 31.02 -7.04
CA ILE A 78 -13.78 31.08 -5.78
C ILE A 78 -14.22 29.68 -5.34
N ALA A 79 -14.68 28.83 -6.26
CA ALA A 79 -15.05 27.45 -5.94
C ALA A 79 -13.86 26.64 -5.42
N SER A 80 -12.68 26.80 -6.03
CA SER A 80 -11.44 26.16 -5.59
C SER A 80 -11.01 26.64 -4.19
N GLU A 81 -10.97 27.95 -3.96
CA GLU A 81 -10.59 28.53 -2.68
C GLU A 81 -11.61 28.20 -1.57
N ARG A 82 -12.90 28.15 -1.88
CA ARG A 82 -13.94 27.74 -0.92
C ARG A 82 -13.76 26.28 -0.48
N LYS A 83 -13.37 25.40 -1.41
CA LYS A 83 -13.03 24.00 -1.08
C LYS A 83 -11.80 23.93 -0.18
N ALA A 84 -10.78 24.75 -0.43
CA ALA A 84 -9.58 24.82 0.42
C ALA A 84 -9.91 25.37 1.82
N ALA A 85 -10.68 26.45 1.91
CA ALA A 85 -11.13 27.03 3.17
C ALA A 85 -12.00 26.07 3.98
N ASN A 86 -12.93 25.35 3.35
CA ASN A 86 -13.76 24.33 4.04
C ASN A 86 -12.92 23.16 4.57
N ARG A 87 -11.90 22.71 3.83
CA ARG A 87 -10.96 21.69 4.34
C ARG A 87 -10.18 22.19 5.56
N LEU A 88 -9.83 23.47 5.59
CA LEU A 88 -9.21 24.06 6.78
C LEU A 88 -10.21 24.19 7.94
N VAL A 89 -11.49 24.48 7.69
CA VAL A 89 -12.54 24.44 8.74
C VAL A 89 -12.66 23.02 9.30
N GLU A 90 -12.67 22.00 8.44
CA GLU A 90 -12.72 20.59 8.85
C GLU A 90 -11.48 20.20 9.64
N GLN A 91 -10.28 20.59 9.20
CA GLN A 91 -9.03 20.37 9.93
C GLN A 91 -8.96 21.14 11.25
N GLU A 92 -9.42 22.39 11.29
CA GLU A 92 -9.51 23.19 12.52
C GLU A 92 -10.55 22.58 13.47
N ALA A 93 -11.67 22.05 12.98
CA ALA A 93 -12.67 21.36 13.77
C ALA A 93 -12.13 20.02 14.32
N GLU A 94 -11.42 19.24 13.49
CA GLU A 94 -10.74 18.01 13.91
C GLU A 94 -9.63 18.30 14.92
N GLU A 95 -8.79 19.33 14.72
CA GLU A 95 -7.77 19.75 15.70
C GLU A 95 -8.40 20.24 17.01
N THR A 96 -9.55 20.92 16.95
CA THR A 96 -10.24 21.42 18.16
C THR A 96 -10.97 20.30 18.92
N GLU A 97 -11.54 19.31 18.24
CA GLU A 97 -12.06 18.08 18.85
C GLU A 97 -10.93 17.18 19.37
N GLU A 98 -9.79 17.13 18.67
CA GLU A 98 -8.61 16.37 19.07
C GLU A 98 -7.82 17.00 20.22
N GLU A 99 -7.86 18.34 20.40
CA GLU A 99 -7.28 19.04 21.56
C GLU A 99 -8.17 18.95 22.82
N ALA A 100 -9.46 18.64 22.66
CA ALA A 100 -10.41 18.48 23.76
C ALA A 100 -10.65 17.01 24.18
N GLY A 101 -10.10 16.04 23.45
CA GLY A 101 -10.31 14.61 23.70
C GLY A 101 -9.47 14.03 24.86
N PRO A 102 -9.92 12.93 25.51
CA PRO A 102 -9.21 12.30 26.63
C PRO A 102 -7.78 11.81 26.28
N ALA A 103 -7.50 11.59 24.99
CA ALA A 103 -6.20 11.14 24.48
C ALA A 103 -5.06 12.17 24.66
N VAL A 104 -5.39 13.46 24.84
CA VAL A 104 -4.37 14.50 25.10
C VAL A 104 -3.68 14.30 26.44
N LEU A 105 -4.43 13.79 27.41
CA LEU A 105 -3.94 13.55 28.78
C LEU A 105 -3.27 12.18 28.95
N THR A 106 -3.20 11.36 27.90
CA THR A 106 -2.55 10.05 27.93
C THR A 106 -1.54 9.85 26.79
N THR A 107 -2.01 9.53 25.60
CA THR A 107 -1.17 9.11 24.46
C THR A 107 -0.33 10.26 23.88
N LYS A 108 -0.86 11.49 23.85
CA LYS A 108 -0.14 12.67 23.31
C LYS A 108 0.82 13.33 24.33
N LEU A 109 0.74 12.97 25.61
CA LEU A 109 1.64 13.49 26.66
C LEU A 109 3.04 12.87 26.59
N VAL A 110 3.16 11.62 26.12
CA VAL A 110 4.44 10.89 26.01
C VAL A 110 5.44 11.56 25.05
N PRO A 111 5.08 11.93 23.80
CA PRO A 111 5.99 12.65 22.91
C PRO A 111 6.47 14.00 23.49
N LEU A 112 5.60 14.74 24.20
CA LEU A 112 5.95 16.02 24.80
C LEU A 112 6.94 15.87 25.96
N LEU A 113 6.78 14.85 26.80
CA LEU A 113 7.78 14.53 27.84
C LEU A 113 9.13 14.15 27.23
N ARG A 114 9.15 13.46 26.07
CA ARG A 114 10.40 13.19 25.34
C ARG A 114 11.04 14.46 24.78
N SER A 115 10.24 15.39 24.24
CA SER A 115 10.71 16.72 23.81
C SER A 115 11.35 17.47 24.97
N VAL A 116 10.69 17.50 26.14
CA VAL A 116 11.23 18.15 27.35
C VAL A 116 12.57 17.53 27.74
N ARG A 117 12.70 16.19 27.77
CA ARG A 117 13.97 15.50 28.05
C ARG A 117 15.09 15.79 27.04
N LYS A 118 14.75 16.21 25.81
CA LYS A 118 15.70 16.66 24.78
C LYS A 118 16.08 18.14 24.91
N GLY A 119 15.55 18.84 25.91
CA GLY A 119 15.85 20.25 26.19
C GLY A 119 14.85 21.25 25.59
N GLU A 120 13.73 20.79 25.00
CA GLU A 120 12.69 21.68 24.47
C GLU A 120 11.68 22.08 25.58
N PRO A 121 11.62 23.35 26.02
CA PRO A 121 10.69 23.74 27.06
C PRO A 121 9.23 23.68 26.58
N CYS A 122 8.33 23.25 27.45
CA CYS A 122 6.89 23.22 27.23
C CYS A 122 6.16 24.05 28.28
N GLN A 123 4.95 24.50 27.96
CA GLN A 123 4.01 25.04 28.94
C GLN A 123 3.23 23.88 29.57
N ALA A 124 2.95 24.01 30.86
CA ALA A 124 2.26 22.99 31.64
C ALA A 124 1.07 23.60 32.39
N LEU A 125 0.02 22.80 32.52
CA LEU A 125 -1.11 23.10 33.40
C LEU A 125 -1.36 21.90 34.29
N ILE A 126 -1.27 22.13 35.60
CA ILE A 126 -1.41 21.10 36.62
C ILE A 126 -2.76 21.30 37.29
N ALA A 127 -3.65 20.32 37.18
CA ALA A 127 -4.92 20.30 37.90
C ALA A 127 -4.79 19.41 39.14
N VAL A 128 -5.03 19.99 40.33
CA VAL A 128 -4.96 19.30 41.62
C VAL A 128 -6.37 19.20 42.20
N GLY A 129 -6.91 17.98 42.23
CA GLY A 129 -8.15 17.62 42.91
C GLY A 129 -7.92 17.17 44.36
N ALA A 130 -8.98 16.75 45.04
CA ALA A 130 -8.91 16.35 46.46
C ALA A 130 -8.06 15.08 46.68
N LYS A 131 -8.07 14.13 45.73
CA LYS A 131 -7.35 12.85 45.84
C LYS A 131 -6.42 12.54 44.66
N LYS A 132 -6.50 13.30 43.56
CA LYS A 132 -5.78 13.05 42.31
C LYS A 132 -5.22 14.35 41.73
N ALA A 133 -4.22 14.22 40.88
CA ALA A 133 -3.73 15.31 40.04
C ALA A 133 -3.68 14.86 38.58
N ALA A 134 -3.73 15.81 37.66
CA ALA A 134 -3.58 15.60 36.23
C ALA A 134 -2.71 16.71 35.64
N VAL A 135 -1.88 16.36 34.66
CA VAL A 135 -0.91 17.26 34.04
C VAL A 135 -1.16 17.29 32.54
N MET A 136 -1.20 18.51 32.00
CA MET A 136 -1.24 18.74 30.56
C MET A 136 0.02 19.49 30.15
N LEU A 137 0.62 19.10 29.03
CA LEU A 137 1.74 19.80 28.40
C LEU A 137 1.31 20.34 27.04
N SER A 138 1.83 21.50 26.65
CA SER A 138 1.72 22.03 25.30
C SER A 138 2.97 22.81 24.93
N ARG A 139 3.31 22.82 23.63
CA ARG A 139 4.36 23.70 23.09
C ARG A 139 3.90 25.16 23.00
N ARG A 140 2.58 25.41 23.08
CA ARG A 140 1.95 26.74 23.03
C ARG A 140 1.39 27.11 24.42
N PRO A 141 1.17 28.40 24.71
CA PRO A 141 0.49 28.82 25.93
C PRO A 141 -0.87 28.14 26.08
N LEU A 142 -1.12 27.53 27.24
CA LEU A 142 -2.39 26.89 27.55
C LEU A 142 -3.42 27.96 27.93
N THR A 143 -4.58 27.94 27.27
CA THR A 143 -5.70 28.86 27.54
C THR A 143 -6.76 28.21 28.44
N ALA A 144 -7.80 28.95 28.85
CA ALA A 144 -8.84 28.44 29.75
C ALA A 144 -9.61 27.22 29.22
N SER A 145 -9.56 26.93 27.90
CA SER A 145 -10.13 25.72 27.30
C SER A 145 -9.46 24.44 27.81
N ALA A 146 -8.17 24.48 28.17
CA ALA A 146 -7.40 23.37 28.73
C ALA A 146 -7.94 22.88 30.08
N HIS A 147 -8.76 23.68 30.76
CA HIS A 147 -9.33 23.31 32.07
C HIS A 147 -10.37 22.19 31.94
N LYS A 148 -11.13 22.15 30.84
CA LYS A 148 -12.24 21.21 30.64
C LYS A 148 -11.76 19.74 30.62
N PRO A 149 -10.81 19.33 29.75
CA PRO A 149 -10.34 17.94 29.72
C PRO A 149 -9.69 17.51 31.04
N LEU A 150 -8.99 18.42 31.73
CA LEU A 150 -8.41 18.15 33.06
C LEU A 150 -9.48 17.93 34.14
N LYS A 151 -10.61 18.65 34.10
CA LYS A 151 -11.76 18.41 35.00
C LYS A 151 -12.42 17.07 34.73
N GLU A 152 -12.67 16.78 33.45
CA GLU A 152 -13.31 15.54 33.01
C GLU A 152 -12.45 14.32 33.38
N TYR A 153 -11.12 14.42 33.22
CA TYR A 153 -10.19 13.34 33.58
C TYR A 153 -10.10 13.08 35.08
N LEU A 154 -10.17 14.13 35.92
CA LEU A 154 -10.14 13.95 37.37
C LEU A 154 -11.42 13.28 37.88
N ALA A 155 -12.57 13.56 37.26
CA ALA A 155 -13.90 13.02 37.60
C ALA A 155 -14.25 13.09 39.10
N ASP A 156 -13.67 14.04 39.83
CA ASP A 156 -13.91 14.27 41.26
C ASP A 156 -15.04 15.31 41.43
N SER A 157 -15.87 15.20 42.48
CA SER A 157 -17.00 16.10 42.75
C SER A 157 -16.63 17.51 43.25
N GLY A 158 -15.34 17.81 43.41
CA GLY A 158 -14.81 19.11 43.84
C GLY A 158 -14.27 19.95 42.69
N THR A 159 -14.17 21.27 42.87
CA THR A 159 -13.54 22.17 41.88
C THR A 159 -12.02 22.05 41.99
N PRO A 160 -11.30 21.48 40.99
CA PRO A 160 -9.85 21.32 41.07
C PRO A 160 -9.13 22.68 41.00
N LYS A 161 -8.00 22.79 41.69
CA LYS A 161 -7.10 23.95 41.59
C LYS A 161 -6.21 23.79 40.36
N PHE A 162 -6.19 24.79 39.49
CA PHE A 162 -5.31 24.84 38.32
C PHE A 162 -4.07 25.66 38.64
N ILE A 163 -2.90 25.10 38.35
CA ILE A 163 -1.59 25.70 38.60
C ILE A 163 -0.87 25.75 37.24
N PRO A 164 -0.70 26.95 36.64
CA PRO A 164 0.14 27.08 35.45
C PRO A 164 1.62 26.86 35.84
N ALA A 165 2.37 26.23 34.96
CA ALA A 165 3.78 25.95 35.15
C ALA A 165 4.55 25.96 33.82
N ALA A 166 5.86 26.18 33.86
CA ALA A 166 6.74 25.83 32.75
C ALA A 166 7.34 24.44 33.01
N CYS A 167 7.50 23.62 31.97
CA CYS A 167 8.07 22.27 32.05
C CYS A 167 9.35 22.20 31.21
N LEU A 168 10.46 21.86 31.86
CA LEU A 168 11.80 21.85 31.28
C LEU A 168 12.61 20.69 31.88
N PHE A 169 13.75 20.35 31.27
CA PHE A 169 14.62 19.29 31.79
C PHE A 169 15.89 19.89 32.39
N GLU A 170 16.03 19.77 33.71
CA GLU A 170 17.20 20.25 34.47
C GLU A 170 17.47 19.29 35.64
N ALA A 171 18.72 19.24 36.13
CA ALA A 171 19.14 18.32 37.20
C ALA A 171 18.77 16.84 36.98
N ASN A 172 18.78 16.39 35.70
CA ASN A 172 18.40 15.04 35.27
C ASN A 172 16.95 14.65 35.64
N ALA A 173 16.05 15.64 35.79
CA ALA A 173 14.64 15.46 36.10
C ALA A 173 13.75 16.37 35.24
N VAL A 174 12.53 15.92 34.98
CA VAL A 174 11.50 16.78 34.37
C VAL A 174 11.03 17.75 35.44
N THR A 175 11.38 19.02 35.26
CA THR A 175 11.20 20.08 36.26
C THR A 175 10.02 20.98 35.88
N PHE A 176 9.08 21.13 36.81
CA PHE A 176 7.95 22.05 36.70
C PHE A 176 8.23 23.32 37.52
N VAL A 177 8.27 24.46 36.85
CA VAL A 177 8.48 25.78 37.46
C VAL A 177 7.13 26.44 37.71
N VAL A 178 6.81 26.70 38.97
CA VAL A 178 5.52 27.26 39.43
C VAL A 178 5.70 28.60 40.15
N GLU A 179 4.68 29.44 40.15
CA GLU A 179 4.72 30.78 40.77
C GLU A 179 4.62 30.75 42.31
N ALA A 180 4.08 29.67 42.90
CA ALA A 180 3.84 29.57 44.35
C ALA A 180 4.49 28.31 44.98
N GLN A 181 4.75 28.39 46.29
CA GLN A 181 5.53 27.43 47.09
C GLN A 181 5.17 25.95 46.80
N ALA A 182 6.20 25.15 46.52
CA ALA A 182 6.10 23.87 45.81
C ALA A 182 5.81 22.61 46.67
N SER A 183 5.70 22.73 48.00
CA SER A 183 5.74 21.57 48.89
C SER A 183 4.69 20.49 48.58
N GLY A 184 5.16 19.27 48.30
CA GLY A 184 4.34 18.09 48.04
C GLY A 184 3.69 18.03 46.65
N LEU A 185 4.07 18.93 45.72
CA LEU A 185 3.56 18.94 44.35
C LEU A 185 4.32 17.96 43.45
N ALA A 186 5.62 17.74 43.68
CA ALA A 186 6.44 16.83 42.89
C ALA A 186 5.91 15.39 42.95
N LYS A 187 5.59 14.92 44.17
CA LYS A 187 4.99 13.59 44.38
C LYS A 187 3.63 13.43 43.69
N LYS A 188 2.81 14.49 43.66
CA LYS A 188 1.50 14.50 42.98
C LYS A 188 1.63 14.49 41.47
N ILE A 189 2.58 15.25 40.91
CA ILE A 189 2.87 15.27 39.48
C ILE A 189 3.48 13.94 39.03
N LYS A 190 4.42 13.36 39.79
CA LYS A 190 4.99 12.03 39.51
C LYS A 190 3.90 10.97 39.41
N ALA A 191 2.99 10.94 40.39
CA ALA A 191 1.85 10.02 40.39
C ALA A 191 0.89 10.28 39.22
N ALA A 192 0.61 11.56 38.89
CA ALA A 192 -0.23 11.94 37.76
C ALA A 192 0.38 11.49 36.42
N LEU A 193 1.65 11.82 36.18
CA LEU A 193 2.35 11.44 34.95
C LEU A 193 2.46 9.91 34.80
N LEU A 194 2.75 9.19 35.88
CA LEU A 194 2.76 7.72 35.85
C LEU A 194 1.40 7.17 35.47
N LYS A 195 0.31 7.71 36.02
CA LYS A 195 -1.06 7.26 35.70
C LYS A 195 -1.49 7.65 34.29
N GLN A 196 -1.07 8.81 33.83
CA GLN A 196 -1.42 9.35 32.51
C GLN A 196 -0.65 8.68 31.39
N THR A 197 0.62 8.36 31.61
CA THR A 197 1.54 7.93 30.54
C THR A 197 2.10 6.53 30.70
N GLU A 198 1.82 5.88 31.84
CA GLU A 198 2.40 4.59 32.25
C GLU A 198 3.94 4.59 32.32
N GLN A 199 4.57 5.77 32.29
CA GLN A 199 6.02 5.94 32.35
C GLN A 199 6.45 6.47 33.70
N ARG A 200 7.50 5.86 34.26
CA ARG A 200 8.23 6.42 35.40
C ARG A 200 9.07 7.60 34.92
N VAL A 201 8.79 8.78 35.46
CA VAL A 201 9.50 10.02 35.17
C VAL A 201 10.01 10.56 36.49
N LYS A 202 11.30 10.91 36.58
CA LYS A 202 11.84 11.66 37.71
C LYS A 202 11.33 13.09 37.63
N VAL A 203 10.62 13.53 38.66
CA VAL A 203 9.91 14.82 38.66
C VAL A 203 10.47 15.72 39.75
N ARG A 204 10.79 16.94 39.38
CA ARG A 204 11.18 18.01 40.29
C ARG A 204 10.20 19.17 40.15
N VAL A 205 9.89 19.86 41.25
CA VAL A 205 9.09 21.09 41.20
C VAL A 205 9.89 22.19 41.88
N ARG A 206 9.95 23.37 41.28
CA ARG A 206 10.56 24.54 41.91
C ARG A 206 9.77 25.81 41.72
N GLY A 207 9.95 26.75 42.65
CA GLY A 207 9.48 28.12 42.50
C GLY A 207 10.24 28.91 41.43
N GLU A 208 9.86 30.18 41.22
CA GLU A 208 10.62 31.11 40.37
C GLU A 208 12.03 31.39 40.96
N ALA A 209 12.16 31.35 42.28
CA ALA A 209 13.44 31.40 42.97
C ALA A 209 14.15 30.02 42.91
N PRO A 210 15.44 29.94 42.51
CA PRO A 210 16.16 28.68 42.36
C PRO A 210 16.24 27.80 43.62
N ASP A 211 16.07 28.39 44.80
CA ASP A 211 16.29 27.73 46.10
C ASP A 211 15.01 27.12 46.72
N ASP A 212 13.82 27.32 46.12
CA ASP A 212 12.55 26.72 46.58
C ASP A 212 12.26 25.44 45.77
N ILE A 213 12.80 24.32 46.23
CA ILE A 213 12.78 23.02 45.52
C ILE A 213 12.00 21.97 46.31
N ASP A 214 11.02 21.35 45.66
CA ASP A 214 10.34 20.13 46.10
C ASP A 214 10.79 18.97 45.18
N ASP A 215 11.54 18.02 45.74
CA ASP A 215 12.01 16.83 45.02
C ASP A 215 11.13 15.61 45.38
N ASP A 216 10.99 14.67 44.45
CA ASP A 216 10.08 13.53 44.59
C ASP A 216 10.58 12.43 45.54
N GLY A 217 11.79 12.58 46.09
CA GLY A 217 12.36 11.77 47.17
C GLY A 217 12.57 10.31 46.78
N ASP A 218 13.41 10.05 45.78
CA ASP A 218 13.88 8.69 45.46
C ASP A 218 15.12 8.34 46.31
N GLU A 219 14.93 7.51 47.35
CA GLU A 219 16.01 6.67 47.90
C GLU A 219 16.24 5.47 46.95
N ASP A 220 17.51 5.24 46.66
CA ASP A 220 18.05 4.25 45.73
C ASP A 220 17.95 2.84 46.34
N ASP A 221 17.21 1.93 45.71
CA ASP A 221 17.13 0.52 46.11
C ASP A 221 18.43 -0.21 45.73
N GLY A 222 19.36 -0.37 46.68
CA GLY A 222 20.43 -1.36 46.58
C GLY A 222 21.53 -1.30 47.65
N ALA A 223 21.33 -1.94 48.82
CA ALA A 223 22.30 -2.81 49.51
C ALA A 223 21.82 -3.26 50.92
N ASP A 224 21.94 -4.57 51.18
CA ASP A 224 21.83 -5.27 52.48
C ASP A 224 22.70 -4.65 53.59
N VAL A 225 22.15 -4.42 54.79
CA VAL A 225 22.77 -4.73 56.11
C VAL A 225 21.69 -4.88 57.20
N SER A 226 21.83 -5.94 57.99
CA SER A 226 21.13 -6.31 59.24
C SER A 226 21.18 -5.30 60.40
N GLY A 227 20.16 -5.30 61.28
CA GLY A 227 20.33 -4.88 62.68
C GLY A 227 19.05 -4.42 63.41
N GLU A 228 18.76 -5.07 64.55
CA GLU A 228 17.67 -4.83 65.50
C GLU A 228 17.67 -3.43 66.14
N GLY A 229 16.50 -2.98 66.62
CA GLY A 229 16.42 -2.15 67.83
C GLY A 229 15.55 -0.88 67.82
N ASP A 230 14.46 -0.96 68.58
CA ASP A 230 13.74 0.08 69.35
C ASP A 230 12.71 1.09 68.72
N GLU A 231 11.66 1.25 69.53
CA GLU A 231 10.37 1.95 69.41
C GLU A 231 10.45 3.52 69.49
N PRO A 232 9.32 4.27 69.33
CA PRO A 232 9.24 5.49 68.50
C PRO A 232 9.16 6.82 69.29
N PRO A 233 8.93 7.95 68.58
CA PRO A 233 7.66 8.64 68.84
C PRO A 233 6.92 9.17 67.60
N SER A 234 5.66 8.74 67.50
CA SER A 234 4.44 9.50 67.20
C SER A 234 4.57 10.95 66.68
N ALA A 235 4.06 11.20 65.47
CA ALA A 235 3.24 12.38 65.16
C ALA A 235 2.28 12.06 63.98
N ALA A 236 0.98 12.17 64.27
CA ALA A 236 -0.11 11.80 63.39
C ALA A 236 -0.33 12.77 62.21
N ALA A 237 -0.54 12.23 61.01
CA ALA A 237 -1.28 12.89 59.94
C ALA A 237 -2.31 11.90 59.36
N GLN A 238 -3.57 12.18 59.64
CA GLN A 238 -4.74 11.35 59.31
C GLN A 238 -4.89 11.20 57.79
N SER A 239 -4.81 9.96 57.31
CA SER A 239 -5.28 9.58 55.98
C SER A 239 -6.80 9.56 55.97
N ALA A 240 -7.41 10.33 55.09
CA ALA A 240 -8.85 10.27 54.84
C ALA A 240 -9.19 8.89 54.24
N GLN A 241 -9.70 7.98 55.07
CA GLN A 241 -10.30 6.73 54.62
C GLN A 241 -11.39 7.05 53.55
N PRO A 242 -11.43 6.32 52.43
CA PRO A 242 -12.57 6.41 51.52
C PRO A 242 -13.85 6.10 52.29
N ALA A 243 -14.93 6.85 52.01
CA ALA A 243 -16.21 6.62 52.65
C ALA A 243 -16.61 5.15 52.41
N ALA A 244 -17.09 4.46 53.45
CA ALA A 244 -17.40 3.03 53.39
C ALA A 244 -18.34 2.66 52.22
N SER A 245 -19.19 3.60 51.78
CA SER A 245 -20.06 3.45 50.61
C SER A 245 -19.33 3.22 49.28
N ASP A 246 -18.17 3.84 49.07
CA ASP A 246 -17.42 3.78 47.80
C ASP A 246 -16.69 2.44 47.68
N VAL A 247 -16.17 1.93 48.79
CA VAL A 247 -15.52 0.60 48.86
C VAL A 247 -16.55 -0.50 48.59
N GLU A 248 -17.75 -0.37 49.14
CA GLU A 248 -18.86 -1.32 48.92
C GLU A 248 -19.32 -1.33 47.45
N ALA A 249 -19.34 -0.16 46.80
CA ALA A 249 -19.65 -0.04 45.37
C ALA A 249 -18.60 -0.73 44.49
N LEU A 250 -17.30 -0.49 44.75
CA LEU A 250 -16.20 -1.14 44.01
C LEU A 250 -16.16 -2.65 44.25
N ARG A 251 -16.51 -3.13 45.45
CA ARG A 251 -16.67 -4.57 45.72
C ARG A 251 -17.82 -5.18 44.94
N ARG A 252 -18.95 -4.47 44.84
CA ARG A 252 -20.10 -4.91 44.02
C ARG A 252 -19.73 -4.98 42.55
N GLU A 253 -19.00 -3.99 42.06
CA GLU A 253 -18.48 -3.96 40.70
C GLU A 253 -17.48 -5.11 40.45
N PHE A 254 -16.54 -5.36 41.35
CA PHE A 254 -15.61 -6.48 41.25
C PHE A 254 -16.35 -7.81 41.17
N LYS A 255 -17.34 -8.03 42.05
CA LYS A 255 -18.16 -9.25 42.03
C LYS A 255 -18.95 -9.38 40.71
N ALA A 256 -19.49 -8.26 40.20
CA ALA A 256 -20.22 -8.25 38.94
C ALA A 256 -19.30 -8.58 37.74
N ARG A 257 -18.07 -8.07 37.71
CA ARG A 257 -17.06 -8.36 36.68
C ARG A 257 -16.48 -9.77 36.80
N LEU A 258 -16.34 -10.29 38.02
CA LEU A 258 -15.83 -11.64 38.29
C LEU A 258 -16.84 -12.72 37.91
N ALA A 259 -18.14 -12.49 38.17
CA ALA A 259 -19.20 -13.46 37.90
C ALA A 259 -19.15 -14.12 36.51
N PRO A 260 -19.00 -13.38 35.39
CA PRO A 260 -18.88 -14.00 34.06
C PRO A 260 -17.51 -14.67 33.79
N LEU A 261 -16.46 -14.35 34.54
CA LEU A 261 -15.13 -14.94 34.36
C LEU A 261 -15.00 -16.32 34.98
N VAL A 262 -15.66 -16.56 36.12
CA VAL A 262 -15.62 -17.86 36.82
C VAL A 262 -15.99 -19.04 35.91
N PRO A 263 -17.12 -19.05 35.18
CA PRO A 263 -17.44 -20.18 34.30
C PRO A 263 -16.44 -20.33 33.15
N ARG A 264 -15.90 -19.22 32.61
CA ARG A 264 -14.91 -19.23 31.53
C ARG A 264 -13.58 -19.86 31.96
N ILE A 265 -13.09 -19.49 33.15
CA ILE A 265 -11.87 -20.05 33.74
C ILE A 265 -12.05 -21.53 34.05
N LYS A 266 -13.23 -21.92 34.52
CA LYS A 266 -13.56 -23.33 34.74
C LYS A 266 -13.47 -24.12 33.43
N THR A 267 -14.09 -23.63 32.35
CA THR A 267 -14.00 -24.25 31.02
C THR A 267 -12.55 -24.37 30.52
N LEU A 268 -11.72 -23.33 30.67
CA LEU A 268 -10.31 -23.38 30.30
C LEU A 268 -9.54 -24.44 31.10
N THR A 269 -9.82 -24.52 32.40
CA THR A 269 -9.16 -25.49 33.31
C THR A 269 -9.56 -26.92 32.98
N GLU A 270 -10.85 -27.17 32.76
CA GLU A 270 -11.38 -28.48 32.34
C GLU A 270 -10.87 -28.90 30.96
N GLY A 271 -10.66 -27.93 30.06
CA GLY A 271 -10.01 -28.14 28.76
C GLY A 271 -8.49 -28.37 28.84
N GLY A 272 -7.89 -28.39 30.03
CA GLY A 272 -6.46 -28.67 30.22
C GLY A 272 -5.53 -27.48 29.99
N TRP A 273 -6.06 -26.27 29.76
CA TRP A 273 -5.25 -25.08 29.51
C TRP A 273 -4.60 -24.58 30.81
N SER A 274 -3.27 -24.57 30.86
CA SER A 274 -2.49 -24.15 32.04
C SER A 274 -2.85 -22.76 32.54
N ALA A 275 -3.21 -21.85 31.62
CA ALA A 275 -3.67 -20.50 31.91
C ALA A 275 -4.86 -20.49 32.90
N GLY A 276 -5.81 -21.42 32.80
CA GLY A 276 -6.98 -21.47 33.70
C GLY A 276 -6.60 -21.67 35.17
N ARG A 277 -5.58 -22.49 35.44
CA ARG A 277 -5.07 -22.74 36.81
C ARG A 277 -4.38 -21.49 37.37
N THR A 278 -3.50 -20.87 36.59
CA THR A 278 -2.80 -19.65 37.01
C THR A 278 -3.77 -18.51 37.29
N THR A 279 -4.78 -18.33 36.44
CA THR A 279 -5.79 -17.28 36.62
C THR A 279 -6.61 -17.44 37.90
N THR A 280 -6.89 -18.69 38.32
CA THR A 280 -7.64 -18.93 39.57
C THR A 280 -6.87 -18.41 40.79
N ALA A 281 -5.55 -18.61 40.82
CA ALA A 281 -4.69 -18.08 41.88
C ALA A 281 -4.66 -16.54 41.87
N GLU A 282 -4.49 -15.95 40.68
CA GLU A 282 -4.44 -14.50 40.51
C GLU A 282 -5.75 -13.79 40.88
N ILE A 283 -6.90 -14.45 40.72
CA ILE A 283 -8.18 -13.92 41.22
C ILE A 283 -8.18 -13.88 42.75
N GLY A 284 -7.59 -14.88 43.41
CA GLY A 284 -7.40 -14.87 44.85
C GLY A 284 -6.56 -13.66 45.29
N ASP A 285 -5.46 -13.40 44.59
CA ASP A 285 -4.60 -12.24 44.85
C ASP A 285 -5.33 -10.91 44.63
N ALA A 286 -6.07 -10.78 43.52
CA ALA A 286 -6.87 -9.60 43.22
C ALA A 286 -7.99 -9.40 44.26
N ALA A 287 -8.63 -10.49 44.72
CA ALA A 287 -9.65 -10.44 45.76
C ALA A 287 -9.06 -10.02 47.12
N ALA A 288 -7.83 -10.43 47.45
CA ALA A 288 -7.15 -10.00 48.68
C ALA A 288 -6.96 -8.47 48.71
N LEU A 289 -6.73 -7.84 47.55
CA LEU A 289 -6.62 -6.38 47.42
C LEU A 289 -7.95 -5.63 47.60
N LEU A 290 -9.12 -6.28 47.63
CA LEU A 290 -10.42 -5.60 47.85
C LEU A 290 -10.56 -4.95 49.22
N THR A 291 -9.69 -5.29 50.16
CA THR A 291 -9.66 -4.69 51.50
C THR A 291 -8.70 -3.51 51.59
N SER A 292 -7.54 -3.60 50.92
CA SER A 292 -6.46 -2.61 51.01
C SER A 292 -6.41 -1.64 49.84
N ASN A 293 -6.78 -2.06 48.62
CA ASN A 293 -6.79 -1.24 47.40
C ASN A 293 -7.80 -1.76 46.33
N PRO A 294 -9.11 -1.45 46.48
CA PRO A 294 -10.15 -1.94 45.57
C PRO A 294 -10.01 -1.51 44.11
N ALA A 295 -9.43 -0.32 43.86
CA ALA A 295 -9.19 0.16 42.49
C ALA A 295 -8.14 -0.71 41.78
N LYS A 296 -7.04 -1.05 42.48
CA LYS A 296 -6.03 -1.98 41.96
C LYS A 296 -6.58 -3.40 41.79
N ALA A 297 -7.50 -3.82 42.67
CA ALA A 297 -8.21 -5.10 42.51
C ALA A 297 -9.02 -5.16 41.20
N LEU A 298 -9.73 -4.09 40.84
CA LEU A 298 -10.46 -3.99 39.57
C LEU A 298 -9.52 -3.96 38.36
N GLU A 299 -8.43 -3.20 38.42
CA GLU A 299 -7.41 -3.16 37.36
C GLU A 299 -6.79 -4.55 37.12
N GLN A 300 -6.44 -5.26 38.21
CA GLN A 300 -5.96 -6.64 38.12
C GLN A 300 -7.03 -7.58 37.56
N LEU A 301 -8.31 -7.40 37.95
CA LEU A 301 -9.40 -8.20 37.41
C LEU A 301 -9.61 -7.97 35.91
N ASP A 302 -9.44 -6.74 35.41
CA ASP A 302 -9.50 -6.42 33.99
C ASP A 302 -8.32 -7.04 33.22
N ALA A 303 -7.11 -6.99 33.78
CA ALA A 303 -5.95 -7.67 33.21
C ALA A 303 -6.11 -9.20 33.19
N ILE A 304 -6.72 -9.76 34.25
CA ILE A 304 -7.14 -11.16 34.31
C ILE A 304 -8.17 -11.46 33.21
N ALA A 305 -9.20 -10.61 33.07
CA ALA A 305 -10.24 -10.78 32.05
C ALA A 305 -9.65 -10.80 30.62
N LYS A 306 -8.70 -9.91 30.33
CA LYS A 306 -7.96 -9.88 29.06
C LYS A 306 -7.16 -11.16 28.85
N ARG A 307 -6.45 -11.66 29.86
CA ARG A 307 -5.69 -12.93 29.75
C ARG A 307 -6.58 -14.15 29.61
N VAL A 308 -7.72 -14.18 30.30
CA VAL A 308 -8.76 -15.22 30.11
C VAL A 308 -9.26 -15.18 28.66
N ARG A 309 -9.58 -13.99 28.13
CA ARG A 309 -10.00 -13.85 26.74
C ARG A 309 -8.90 -14.29 25.77
N ALA A 310 -7.62 -14.00 26.06
CA ALA A 310 -6.49 -14.45 25.25
C ALA A 310 -6.40 -15.98 25.21
N ALA A 311 -6.48 -16.63 26.37
CA ALA A 311 -6.52 -18.09 26.47
C ALA A 311 -7.75 -18.68 25.77
N GLU A 312 -8.91 -18.01 25.90
CA GLU A 312 -10.11 -18.06 25.05
C GLU A 312 -9.79 -18.35 23.58
N VAL A 313 -9.18 -17.33 22.98
CA VAL A 313 -8.92 -17.25 21.55
C VAL A 313 -7.84 -18.25 21.12
N GLU A 314 -6.80 -18.47 21.91
CA GLU A 314 -5.78 -19.48 21.59
C GLU A 314 -6.34 -20.91 21.68
N ALA A 315 -7.23 -21.17 22.63
CA ALA A 315 -7.92 -22.45 22.72
C ALA A 315 -8.83 -22.70 21.52
N GLN A 316 -9.58 -21.67 21.11
CA GLN A 316 -10.37 -21.71 19.88
C GLN A 316 -9.48 -21.91 18.65
N ARG A 317 -8.35 -21.22 18.54
CA ARG A 317 -7.39 -21.37 17.44
C ARG A 317 -6.86 -22.81 17.36
N ALA A 318 -6.47 -23.42 18.48
CA ALA A 318 -5.98 -24.79 18.52
C ALA A 318 -7.06 -25.82 18.14
N GLN A 319 -8.28 -25.70 18.67
CA GLN A 319 -9.40 -26.56 18.27
C GLN A 319 -9.74 -26.41 16.78
N SER A 320 -9.74 -25.17 16.30
CA SER A 320 -10.05 -24.84 14.92
C SER A 320 -9.00 -25.39 13.95
N LEU A 321 -7.72 -25.40 14.35
CA LEU A 321 -6.65 -26.07 13.60
C LEU A 321 -6.84 -27.59 13.54
N ALA A 322 -7.15 -28.24 14.67
CA ALA A 322 -7.40 -29.68 14.70
C ALA A 322 -8.57 -30.09 13.79
N LEU A 323 -9.65 -29.29 13.79
CA LEU A 323 -10.80 -29.51 12.91
C LEU A 323 -10.44 -29.28 11.43
N SER A 324 -9.61 -28.27 11.13
CA SER A 324 -9.10 -28.04 9.76
C SER A 324 -8.36 -29.27 9.23
N GLU A 325 -7.50 -29.89 10.03
CA GLU A 325 -6.77 -31.10 9.64
C GLU A 325 -7.71 -32.29 9.40
N GLN A 326 -8.74 -32.45 10.23
CA GLN A 326 -9.78 -33.48 10.01
C GLN A 326 -10.55 -33.23 8.70
N LEU A 327 -10.91 -31.98 8.42
CA LEU A 327 -11.63 -31.60 7.20
C LEU A 327 -10.76 -31.82 5.95
N LYS A 328 -9.48 -31.42 5.99
CA LYS A 328 -8.52 -31.68 4.91
C LYS A 328 -8.38 -33.17 4.62
N ALA A 329 -8.22 -34.00 5.67
CA ALA A 329 -8.16 -35.46 5.52
C ALA A 329 -9.47 -36.01 4.92
N GLY A 330 -10.62 -35.47 5.32
CA GLY A 330 -11.92 -35.80 4.73
C GLY A 330 -11.99 -35.45 3.24
N MET A 331 -11.55 -34.24 2.84
CA MET A 331 -11.50 -33.81 1.45
C MET A 331 -10.59 -34.69 0.60
N HIS A 332 -9.41 -35.08 1.11
CA HIS A 332 -8.51 -36.00 0.42
C HIS A 332 -9.18 -37.36 0.15
N LYS A 333 -9.88 -37.93 1.14
CA LYS A 333 -10.64 -39.19 0.93
C LYS A 333 -11.74 -39.05 -0.11
N LEU A 334 -12.41 -37.90 -0.21
CA LEU A 334 -13.41 -37.66 -1.24
C LEU A 334 -12.79 -37.59 -2.64
N LEU A 335 -11.55 -37.09 -2.73
CA LEU A 335 -10.80 -36.96 -3.98
C LEU A 335 -10.19 -38.28 -4.47
N GLU A 336 -10.10 -39.31 -3.62
CA GLU A 336 -9.66 -40.67 -3.99
C GLU A 336 -10.74 -41.43 -4.79
N VAL A 337 -12.00 -40.99 -4.74
CA VAL A 337 -13.10 -41.58 -5.52
C VAL A 337 -13.20 -40.92 -6.89
N GLU A 338 -13.34 -41.71 -7.96
CA GLU A 338 -13.51 -41.20 -9.32
C GLU A 338 -14.88 -41.60 -9.92
N PRO A 339 -15.76 -40.63 -10.27
CA PRO A 339 -15.63 -39.20 -10.02
C PRO A 339 -15.89 -38.84 -8.54
N PRO A 340 -15.29 -37.76 -8.02
CA PRO A 340 -15.50 -37.35 -6.63
C PRO A 340 -16.93 -36.87 -6.39
N ASP A 341 -17.46 -37.09 -5.18
CA ASP A 341 -18.76 -36.52 -4.77
C ASP A 341 -18.61 -35.01 -4.55
N LEU A 342 -18.86 -34.24 -5.62
CA LEU A 342 -18.74 -32.79 -5.64
C LEU A 342 -19.69 -32.11 -4.64
N ALA A 343 -20.86 -32.70 -4.35
CA ALA A 343 -21.80 -32.11 -3.41
C ALA A 343 -21.30 -32.23 -1.97
N LEU A 344 -20.71 -33.37 -1.61
CA LEU A 344 -20.07 -33.54 -0.30
C LEU A 344 -18.77 -32.73 -0.19
N LEU A 345 -17.96 -32.68 -1.26
CA LEU A 345 -16.73 -31.89 -1.30
C LEU A 345 -17.02 -30.38 -1.12
N ARG A 346 -18.03 -29.84 -1.82
CA ARG A 346 -18.47 -28.43 -1.65
C ARG A 346 -18.91 -28.13 -0.23
N ARG A 347 -19.69 -29.03 0.40
CA ARG A 347 -20.13 -28.87 1.79
C ARG A 347 -18.94 -28.85 2.76
N ALA A 348 -17.96 -29.72 2.55
CA ALA A 348 -16.75 -29.73 3.36
C ALA A 348 -15.95 -28.43 3.22
N ILE A 349 -15.81 -27.93 1.98
CA ILE A 349 -15.10 -26.67 1.70
C ILE A 349 -15.86 -25.48 2.30
N GLU A 350 -17.17 -25.40 2.13
CA GLU A 350 -17.99 -24.32 2.69
C GLU A 350 -17.88 -24.29 4.22
N HIS A 351 -17.96 -25.46 4.87
CA HIS A 351 -17.77 -25.57 6.31
C HIS A 351 -16.37 -25.11 6.74
N GLU A 352 -15.34 -25.47 5.99
CA GLU A 352 -13.96 -25.05 6.26
C GLU A 352 -13.77 -23.53 6.09
N LEU A 353 -14.34 -22.93 5.05
CA LEU A 353 -14.31 -21.47 4.82
C LEU A 353 -15.06 -20.72 5.91
N GLN A 354 -16.26 -21.19 6.30
CA GLN A 354 -17.03 -20.59 7.39
C GLN A 354 -16.26 -20.64 8.72
N ARG A 355 -15.67 -21.79 9.05
CA ARG A 355 -14.81 -21.96 10.23
C ARG A 355 -13.63 -21.00 10.22
N ALA A 356 -12.87 -20.96 9.12
CA ALA A 356 -11.70 -20.10 8.99
C ALA A 356 -12.06 -18.61 9.13
N ASN A 357 -13.16 -18.17 8.49
CA ASN A 357 -13.65 -16.80 8.58
C ASN A 357 -14.12 -16.43 10.00
N ALA A 358 -14.82 -17.34 10.69
CA ALA A 358 -15.24 -17.12 12.07
C ALA A 358 -14.03 -16.94 12.99
N LEU A 359 -13.03 -17.82 12.88
CA LEU A 359 -11.79 -17.70 13.65
C LEU A 359 -11.04 -16.40 13.36
N ALA A 360 -10.92 -16.02 12.07
CA ALA A 360 -10.27 -14.77 11.69
C ALA A 360 -10.98 -13.54 12.26
N LYS A 361 -12.32 -13.54 12.26
CA LYS A 361 -13.13 -12.47 12.88
C LYS A 361 -12.90 -12.39 14.38
N ASP A 362 -12.86 -13.51 15.08
CA ASP A 362 -12.63 -13.55 16.53
C ASP A 362 -11.22 -13.09 16.91
N ILE A 363 -10.20 -13.49 16.14
CA ILE A 363 -8.82 -13.02 16.30
C ILE A 363 -8.73 -11.51 16.06
N LYS A 364 -9.39 -11.00 15.03
CA LYS A 364 -9.42 -9.57 14.72
C LYS A 364 -10.06 -8.77 15.85
N ALA A 365 -11.25 -9.20 16.32
CA ALA A 365 -11.93 -8.54 17.44
C ALA A 365 -11.07 -8.55 18.72
N ALA A 366 -10.44 -9.68 19.05
CA ALA A 366 -9.54 -9.76 20.19
C ALA A 366 -8.33 -8.81 20.07
N THR A 367 -7.79 -8.66 18.85
CA THR A 367 -6.69 -7.71 18.58
C THR A 367 -7.15 -6.27 18.78
N GLU A 368 -8.33 -5.91 18.27
CA GLU A 368 -8.94 -4.57 18.43
C GLU A 368 -9.23 -4.25 19.90
N ASP A 369 -9.61 -5.25 20.71
CA ASP A 369 -9.83 -5.14 22.15
C ASP A 369 -8.52 -5.06 22.97
N GLY A 370 -7.34 -5.12 22.31
CA GLY A 370 -6.04 -5.14 22.97
C GLY A 370 -5.82 -6.38 23.83
N VAL A 371 -6.41 -7.51 23.45
CA VAL A 371 -6.20 -8.81 24.08
C VAL A 371 -4.81 -9.33 23.67
N PRO A 372 -3.96 -9.76 24.63
CA PRO A 372 -2.60 -10.21 24.34
C PRO A 372 -2.57 -11.63 23.76
N ILE A 373 -3.10 -11.80 22.55
CA ILE A 373 -3.04 -13.06 21.79
C ILE A 373 -1.69 -13.20 21.08
N ALA A 374 -1.29 -14.44 20.79
CA ALA A 374 -0.08 -14.67 20.01
C ALA A 374 -0.27 -14.13 18.58
N PRO A 375 0.67 -13.32 18.07
CA PRO A 375 0.58 -12.79 16.72
C PRO A 375 0.61 -13.95 15.71
N PRO A 376 0.01 -13.78 14.52
CA PRO A 376 0.13 -14.77 13.47
C PRO A 376 1.61 -15.01 13.10
N PRO A 377 1.99 -16.21 12.62
CA PRO A 377 3.39 -16.53 12.30
C PRO A 377 4.09 -15.51 11.39
N ALA A 378 3.37 -14.92 10.42
CA ALA A 378 3.89 -13.87 9.53
C ALA A 378 4.36 -12.59 10.27
N LYS A 379 3.85 -12.34 11.48
CA LYS A 379 4.18 -11.18 12.32
C LYS A 379 5.14 -11.51 13.47
N VAL A 380 5.49 -12.77 13.67
CA VAL A 380 6.51 -13.17 14.65
C VAL A 380 7.89 -12.83 14.07
N GLY A 381 8.71 -12.11 14.83
CA GLY A 381 10.09 -11.83 14.43
C GLY A 381 10.92 -13.12 14.35
N PHE A 382 11.90 -13.17 13.45
CA PHE A 382 12.71 -14.38 13.23
C PHE A 382 13.33 -14.97 14.50
N THR A 383 13.90 -14.13 15.37
CA THR A 383 14.51 -14.53 16.64
C THR A 383 13.48 -14.87 17.73
N ALA A 384 12.24 -14.39 17.59
CA ALA A 384 11.14 -14.64 18.52
C ALA A 384 10.36 -15.93 18.20
N ASN A 385 10.54 -16.51 17.01
CA ASN A 385 9.89 -17.77 16.65
C ASN A 385 10.60 -18.95 17.33
N THR A 386 9.94 -19.51 18.34
CA THR A 386 10.38 -20.65 19.15
C THR A 386 9.66 -21.96 18.78
N ASP A 387 9.08 -22.07 17.59
CA ASP A 387 8.44 -23.31 17.13
C ASP A 387 9.46 -24.47 17.14
N ALA A 388 9.17 -25.51 17.92
CA ALA A 388 10.04 -26.68 18.05
C ALA A 388 10.23 -27.41 16.72
N GLY A 389 9.26 -27.33 15.80
CA GLY A 389 9.35 -27.90 14.45
C GLY A 389 10.32 -27.16 13.53
N ALA A 390 10.85 -26.00 13.95
CA ALA A 390 11.82 -25.22 13.21
C ALA A 390 12.97 -24.67 14.09
N SER A 391 13.17 -25.20 15.29
CA SER A 391 14.16 -24.66 16.25
C SER A 391 15.61 -24.79 15.76
N GLU A 392 15.89 -25.78 14.91
CA GLU A 392 17.21 -25.98 14.30
C GLU A 392 17.52 -24.98 13.17
N TRP A 393 16.49 -24.29 12.65
CA TRP A 393 16.60 -23.31 11.56
C TRP A 393 17.05 -21.94 12.09
N THR A 394 18.29 -21.92 12.56
CA THR A 394 19.02 -20.70 12.96
C THR A 394 19.39 -19.84 11.75
N GLU A 395 19.82 -18.59 11.96
CA GLU A 395 20.24 -17.72 10.86
C GLU A 395 21.31 -18.36 9.96
N PRO A 396 22.41 -18.95 10.48
CA PRO A 396 23.40 -19.62 9.63
C PRO A 396 22.81 -20.74 8.77
N VAL A 397 21.87 -21.51 9.31
CA VAL A 397 21.18 -22.60 8.59
C VAL A 397 20.28 -22.02 7.51
N CYS A 398 19.42 -21.04 7.82
CA CYS A 398 18.58 -20.37 6.82
C CYS A 398 19.42 -19.73 5.72
N ARG A 399 20.51 -19.05 6.08
CA ARG A 399 21.45 -18.45 5.11
C ARG A 399 22.08 -19.50 4.19
N ALA A 400 22.54 -20.62 4.74
CA ALA A 400 23.07 -21.73 3.94
C ALA A 400 21.99 -22.35 3.05
N ALA A 401 20.77 -22.46 3.54
CA ALA A 401 19.63 -22.94 2.78
C ALA A 401 19.31 -22.03 1.58
N PHE A 402 19.25 -20.71 1.78
CA PHE A 402 19.01 -19.74 0.70
C PHE A 402 20.18 -19.61 -0.30
N ARG A 403 21.41 -19.95 0.11
CA ARG A 403 22.53 -20.10 -0.84
C ARG A 403 22.36 -21.31 -1.74
N LYS A 404 21.76 -22.39 -1.23
CA LYS A 404 21.56 -23.65 -1.96
C LYS A 404 20.27 -23.66 -2.79
N TYR A 405 19.19 -23.15 -2.24
CA TYR A 405 17.85 -23.20 -2.82
C TYR A 405 17.25 -21.79 -2.92
N GLY A 406 16.47 -21.56 -3.98
CA GLY A 406 15.64 -20.35 -4.10
C GLY A 406 14.26 -20.54 -3.47
N TRP A 407 13.49 -19.46 -3.38
CA TRP A 407 12.15 -19.48 -2.80
C TRP A 407 11.19 -20.43 -3.53
N PHE A 408 11.23 -20.44 -4.87
CA PHE A 408 10.43 -21.37 -5.70
C PHE A 408 10.73 -22.84 -5.35
N THR A 409 12.01 -23.19 -5.21
CA THR A 409 12.41 -24.54 -4.80
C THR A 409 11.89 -24.89 -3.41
N PHE A 410 11.85 -23.94 -2.46
CA PHE A 410 11.24 -24.19 -1.15
C PHE A 410 9.74 -24.44 -1.24
N LYS A 411 9.00 -23.74 -2.11
CA LYS A 411 7.58 -24.01 -2.37
C LYS A 411 7.40 -25.44 -2.89
N ASP A 412 8.23 -25.86 -3.84
CA ASP A 412 8.17 -27.21 -4.41
C ASP A 412 8.50 -28.28 -3.39
N LEU A 413 9.59 -28.12 -2.63
CA LEU A 413 10.00 -29.04 -1.56
C LEU A 413 8.93 -29.14 -0.45
N ARG A 414 8.27 -28.02 -0.13
CA ARG A 414 7.15 -28.00 0.82
C ARG A 414 5.98 -28.84 0.30
N LYS A 415 5.66 -28.76 -0.99
CA LYS A 415 4.55 -29.50 -1.62
C LYS A 415 4.90 -30.98 -1.80
N SER A 416 6.10 -31.29 -2.27
CA SER A 416 6.54 -32.67 -2.55
C SER A 416 6.91 -33.46 -1.30
N LYS A 417 7.19 -32.77 -0.18
CA LYS A 417 7.71 -33.35 1.07
C LYS A 417 9.04 -34.10 0.88
N THR A 418 9.79 -33.77 -0.18
CA THR A 418 11.10 -34.37 -0.44
C THR A 418 12.09 -33.94 0.64
N PRO A 419 12.80 -34.89 1.31
CA PRO A 419 13.82 -34.55 2.29
C PRO A 419 15.00 -33.80 1.65
N VAL A 420 15.58 -32.86 2.39
CA VAL A 420 16.77 -32.13 1.96
C VAL A 420 17.92 -32.28 2.96
N GLU A 421 19.13 -32.24 2.42
CA GLU A 421 20.38 -32.19 3.19
C GLU A 421 20.95 -30.76 3.15
N LEU A 422 21.16 -30.20 4.35
CA LEU A 422 21.66 -28.84 4.55
C LEU A 422 22.80 -28.84 5.58
N PRO A 423 23.89 -28.10 5.33
CA PRO A 423 24.94 -27.91 6.33
C PRO A 423 24.38 -27.31 7.62
N GLY A 424 24.71 -27.91 8.77
CA GLY A 424 24.26 -27.45 10.09
C GLY A 424 22.94 -28.06 10.57
N VAL A 425 22.27 -28.89 9.77
CA VAL A 425 21.12 -29.69 10.19
C VAL A 425 21.57 -31.15 10.28
N VAL A 426 21.38 -31.78 11.44
CA VAL A 426 21.99 -33.09 11.76
C VAL A 426 21.30 -34.25 11.02
N THR A 427 20.08 -34.05 10.52
CA THR A 427 19.27 -35.05 9.84
C THR A 427 18.65 -34.51 8.55
N GLN A 428 18.38 -35.41 7.59
CA GLN A 428 17.55 -35.07 6.44
C GLN A 428 16.23 -34.48 6.92
N THR A 429 15.92 -33.27 6.48
CA THR A 429 14.77 -32.50 6.95
C THR A 429 13.78 -32.28 5.83
N VAL A 430 12.48 -32.40 6.13
CA VAL A 430 11.41 -32.04 5.21
C VAL A 430 11.04 -30.58 5.44
N ILE A 431 10.78 -29.84 4.37
CA ILE A 431 10.25 -28.47 4.46
C ILE A 431 8.77 -28.54 4.89
N THR A 432 8.53 -28.39 6.19
CA THR A 432 7.20 -28.29 6.79
C THR A 432 6.68 -26.85 6.77
N ASP A 433 5.43 -26.64 7.15
CA ASP A 433 4.87 -25.29 7.28
C ASP A 433 5.60 -24.48 8.37
N ALA A 434 6.01 -25.12 9.48
CA ALA A 434 6.80 -24.47 10.52
C ALA A 434 8.17 -24.00 9.99
N VAL A 435 8.84 -24.85 9.21
CA VAL A 435 10.11 -24.52 8.55
C VAL A 435 9.94 -23.40 7.53
N MET A 436 8.90 -23.48 6.69
CA MET A 436 8.63 -22.46 5.68
C MET A 436 8.32 -21.10 6.33
N TRP A 437 7.60 -21.08 7.46
CA TRP A 437 7.40 -19.85 8.24
C TRP A 437 8.71 -19.29 8.80
N LYS A 438 9.60 -20.15 9.27
CA LYS A 438 10.92 -19.73 9.75
C LYS A 438 11.77 -19.13 8.63
N LEU A 439 11.73 -19.70 7.43
CA LEU A 439 12.37 -19.16 6.22
C LEU A 439 11.74 -17.83 5.78
N TYR A 440 10.42 -17.71 5.80
CA TYR A 440 9.70 -16.45 5.55
C TYR A 440 10.17 -15.34 6.50
N GLN A 441 10.26 -15.66 7.79
CA GLN A 441 10.69 -14.70 8.82
C GLN A 441 12.16 -14.33 8.68
N TYR A 442 13.02 -15.28 8.31
CA TYR A 442 14.42 -14.99 7.98
C TYR A 442 14.51 -14.04 6.79
N ARG A 443 13.77 -14.31 5.70
CA ARG A 443 13.68 -13.42 4.53
C ARG A 443 13.30 -12.00 4.97
N ARG A 444 12.21 -11.86 5.73
CA ARG A 444 11.76 -10.57 6.24
C ARG A 444 12.83 -9.89 7.10
N HIS A 445 13.42 -10.61 8.05
CA HIS A 445 14.48 -10.09 8.91
C HIS A 445 15.68 -9.56 8.10
N TYR A 446 16.11 -10.29 7.08
CA TYR A 446 17.20 -9.91 6.20
C TYR A 446 16.85 -8.68 5.34
N VAL A 447 15.66 -8.67 4.74
CA VAL A 447 15.17 -7.56 3.89
C VAL A 447 14.97 -6.28 4.72
N ASP A 448 14.34 -6.37 5.89
CA ASP A 448 14.15 -5.23 6.81
C ASP A 448 15.52 -4.66 7.24
N GLY A 449 16.50 -5.54 7.49
CA GLY A 449 17.88 -5.15 7.78
C GLY A 449 18.61 -4.48 6.61
N LEU A 450 18.31 -4.86 5.36
CA LEU A 450 18.81 -4.17 4.17
C LEU A 450 18.18 -2.79 4.01
N ILE A 451 16.86 -2.68 4.16
CA ILE A 451 16.14 -1.40 4.11
C ILE A 451 16.70 -0.43 5.16
N ALA A 452 16.93 -0.89 6.39
CA ALA A 452 17.53 -0.08 7.44
C ALA A 452 18.94 0.42 7.08
N ARG A 453 19.74 -0.41 6.40
CA ARG A 453 21.06 0.00 5.89
C ARG A 453 20.96 1.05 4.78
N LEU A 454 20.05 0.88 3.83
CA LEU A 454 19.84 1.85 2.75
C LEU A 454 19.43 3.23 3.29
N HIS A 455 18.62 3.28 4.35
CA HIS A 455 18.33 4.53 5.07
C HIS A 455 19.58 5.16 5.68
N ALA A 456 20.44 4.36 6.30
CA ALA A 456 21.68 4.83 6.90
C ALA A 456 22.69 5.32 5.85
N ASP A 457 22.72 4.69 4.68
CA ASP A 457 23.60 5.05 3.56
C ASP A 457 23.10 6.31 2.83
N HIS A 458 21.79 6.60 2.90
CA HIS A 458 21.15 7.72 2.23
C HIS A 458 20.26 8.58 3.16
N PRO A 459 20.77 9.11 4.28
CA PRO A 459 19.96 9.72 5.34
C PRO A 459 19.27 11.03 4.91
N ARG A 460 19.75 11.66 3.83
CA ARG A 460 19.17 12.89 3.26
C ARG A 460 18.22 12.65 2.10
N ALA A 461 18.18 11.43 1.56
CA ALA A 461 17.34 11.12 0.42
C ALA A 461 15.85 10.96 0.78
N GLY A 462 15.56 10.80 2.08
CA GLY A 462 14.20 10.59 2.57
C GLY A 462 13.55 9.36 1.93
N LEU A 463 14.30 8.26 1.82
CA LEU A 463 13.79 7.04 1.17
C LEU A 463 12.49 6.59 1.81
N LEU A 464 11.57 6.11 0.97
CA LEU A 464 10.28 5.57 1.41
C LEU A 464 10.13 4.18 0.81
N PHE A 465 9.69 3.22 1.63
CA PHE A 465 9.49 1.84 1.20
C PHE A 465 8.04 1.43 1.42
N LYS A 466 7.39 0.95 0.36
CA LYS A 466 6.01 0.45 0.41
C LYS A 466 5.96 -0.98 -0.10
N SER A 467 5.32 -1.87 0.63
CA SER A 467 4.86 -3.16 0.10
C SER A 467 3.37 -3.34 0.34
N GLY A 468 2.68 -4.03 -0.57
CA GLY A 468 1.29 -4.44 -0.33
C GLY A 468 1.15 -5.36 0.89
N GLY A 469 2.22 -6.10 1.22
CA GLY A 469 2.25 -7.08 2.29
C GLY A 469 1.32 -8.27 2.00
N SER A 470 1.86 -9.48 2.11
CA SER A 470 1.04 -10.68 2.16
C SER A 470 1.43 -11.51 3.37
N GLU A 471 0.42 -11.94 4.12
CA GLU A 471 0.54 -12.89 5.23
C GLU A 471 0.41 -14.34 4.73
N ASP A 472 0.48 -14.58 3.42
CA ASP A 472 0.58 -15.93 2.86
C ASP A 472 2.04 -16.42 2.92
N ILE A 473 2.22 -17.67 3.32
CA ILE A 473 3.52 -18.31 3.52
C ILE A 473 4.29 -18.49 2.20
N GLU A 474 3.60 -18.52 1.06
CA GLU A 474 4.21 -18.68 -0.27
C GLU A 474 4.26 -17.38 -1.06
N SER A 475 3.81 -16.26 -0.49
CA SER A 475 3.76 -15.02 -1.27
C SER A 475 5.14 -14.49 -1.62
N ASP A 476 5.18 -13.95 -2.83
CA ASP A 476 6.09 -12.93 -3.30
C ASP A 476 6.06 -11.68 -2.38
N LEU A 477 7.12 -10.88 -2.48
CA LEU A 477 7.29 -9.62 -1.77
C LEU A 477 7.76 -8.54 -2.74
N ASP A 478 6.80 -7.85 -3.36
CA ASP A 478 7.09 -6.66 -4.14
C ASP A 478 7.19 -5.44 -3.24
N ILE A 479 8.27 -4.69 -3.39
CA ILE A 479 8.58 -3.48 -2.64
C ILE A 479 8.76 -2.34 -3.63
N THR A 480 8.06 -1.24 -3.43
CA THR A 480 8.31 0.02 -4.13
C THR A 480 9.19 0.91 -3.26
N VAL A 481 10.28 1.42 -3.81
CA VAL A 481 11.14 2.44 -3.19
C VAL A 481 10.94 3.79 -3.88
N ALA A 482 10.83 4.85 -3.10
CA ALA A 482 10.77 6.22 -3.57
C ALA A 482 11.80 7.10 -2.89
N SER A 483 12.24 8.15 -3.58
CA SER A 483 13.13 9.18 -3.02
C SER A 483 12.57 10.56 -3.38
N PRO A 484 11.94 11.28 -2.44
CA PRO A 484 11.39 12.60 -2.71
C PRO A 484 12.50 13.53 -3.24
N ASN A 485 12.36 13.96 -4.49
CA ASN A 485 13.19 14.96 -5.18
C ASN A 485 14.65 14.59 -5.56
N SER A 486 15.14 13.37 -5.33
CA SER A 486 16.57 13.06 -5.52
C SER A 486 16.91 11.97 -6.55
N GLY A 487 15.99 11.04 -6.86
CA GLY A 487 16.28 9.90 -7.76
C GLY A 487 17.21 8.83 -7.15
N VAL A 488 17.51 8.94 -5.86
CA VAL A 488 18.34 7.99 -5.09
C VAL A 488 17.63 6.64 -4.93
N ASP A 489 16.33 6.56 -5.18
CA ASP A 489 15.56 5.31 -5.18
C ASP A 489 16.14 4.26 -6.14
N VAL A 490 16.57 4.65 -7.34
CA VAL A 490 17.21 3.72 -8.30
C VAL A 490 18.58 3.24 -7.79
N VAL A 491 19.34 4.13 -7.13
CA VAL A 491 20.64 3.78 -6.53
C VAL A 491 20.44 2.79 -5.36
N ALA A 492 19.47 3.07 -4.50
CA ALA A 492 19.12 2.20 -3.38
C ALA A 492 18.62 0.83 -3.86
N MET A 493 17.82 0.80 -4.93
CA MET A 493 17.38 -0.42 -5.59
C MET A 493 18.54 -1.26 -6.10
N LYS A 494 19.49 -0.64 -6.82
CA LYS A 494 20.69 -1.33 -7.29
C LYS A 494 21.54 -1.87 -6.14
N ALA A 495 21.76 -1.07 -5.10
CA ALA A 495 22.51 -1.48 -3.92
C ALA A 495 21.87 -2.67 -3.20
N PHE A 496 20.54 -2.72 -3.11
CA PHE A 496 19.80 -3.86 -2.59
C PHE A 496 20.07 -5.13 -3.41
N ASN A 497 19.89 -5.06 -4.74
CA ASN A 497 20.08 -6.20 -5.64
C ASN A 497 21.53 -6.72 -5.58
N ASP A 498 22.51 -5.80 -5.64
CA ASP A 498 23.93 -6.13 -5.58
C ASP A 498 24.29 -6.83 -4.26
N GLN A 499 23.74 -6.36 -3.13
CA GLN A 499 24.04 -6.94 -1.81
C GLN A 499 23.43 -8.34 -1.64
N VAL A 500 22.20 -8.57 -2.11
CA VAL A 500 21.58 -9.91 -2.08
C VAL A 500 22.37 -10.86 -2.97
N LYS A 501 22.76 -10.41 -4.17
CA LYS A 501 23.59 -11.20 -5.08
C LYS A 501 24.94 -11.54 -4.45
N ALA A 502 25.59 -10.59 -3.79
CA ALA A 502 26.86 -10.83 -3.10
C ALA A 502 26.72 -11.87 -1.98
N ASP A 503 25.63 -11.85 -1.23
CA ASP A 503 25.44 -12.74 -0.08
C ASP A 503 25.02 -14.17 -0.47
N PHE A 504 24.26 -14.32 -1.57
CA PHE A 504 23.58 -15.58 -1.96
C PHE A 504 23.94 -16.10 -3.35
N GLY A 505 24.65 -15.31 -4.17
CA GLY A 505 25.07 -15.67 -5.54
C GLY A 505 23.97 -15.56 -6.60
N ARG A 506 22.77 -15.09 -6.25
CA ARG A 506 21.59 -15.02 -7.13
C ARG A 506 20.80 -13.73 -6.90
N PRO A 507 20.05 -13.24 -7.90
CA PRO A 507 19.21 -12.04 -7.74
C PRO A 507 18.07 -12.24 -6.72
N PRO A 508 17.59 -11.16 -6.06
CA PRO A 508 16.68 -11.25 -4.93
C PRO A 508 15.32 -11.90 -5.24
N GLY A 509 14.77 -11.71 -6.44
CA GLY A 509 13.56 -12.42 -6.87
C GLY A 509 13.73 -13.95 -6.95
N ARG A 510 14.95 -14.51 -7.06
CA ARG A 510 15.17 -15.97 -7.06
C ARG A 510 15.40 -16.47 -5.66
N VAL A 511 16.23 -15.75 -4.91
CA VAL A 511 16.57 -16.10 -3.53
C VAL A 511 15.32 -16.05 -2.68
N PHE A 512 14.62 -14.93 -2.71
CA PHE A 512 13.56 -14.60 -1.76
C PHE A 512 12.18 -14.40 -2.38
N ASP A 513 12.06 -14.40 -3.72
CA ASP A 513 10.84 -13.94 -4.41
C ASP A 513 10.49 -12.51 -3.93
N THR A 514 11.53 -11.67 -3.86
CA THR A 514 11.45 -10.28 -3.43
C THR A 514 11.98 -9.38 -4.53
N ASN A 515 11.14 -8.49 -5.04
CA ASN A 515 11.53 -7.53 -6.06
C ASN A 515 11.46 -6.12 -5.47
N LEU A 516 12.46 -5.30 -5.74
CA LEU A 516 12.48 -3.90 -5.37
C LEU A 516 12.37 -3.05 -6.63
N TYR A 517 11.32 -2.24 -6.73
CA TYR A 517 11.02 -1.39 -7.87
C TYR A 517 11.12 0.07 -7.49
N ALA A 518 11.72 0.90 -8.35
CA ALA A 518 11.65 2.34 -8.17
C ALA A 518 10.22 2.83 -8.42
N ARG A 519 9.77 3.85 -7.70
CA ARG A 519 8.39 4.35 -7.80
C ARG A 519 8.05 4.83 -9.21
N ASP A 520 6.94 4.33 -9.76
CA ASP A 520 6.54 4.60 -11.13
C ASP A 520 5.57 5.78 -11.29
N TYR A 521 4.43 5.80 -10.60
CA TYR A 521 3.33 6.76 -10.88
C TYR A 521 2.95 7.64 -9.67
N ASN A 522 2.29 7.05 -8.69
CA ASN A 522 1.66 7.76 -7.57
C ASN A 522 2.61 7.85 -6.37
N ALA A 523 2.40 8.87 -5.55
CA ALA A 523 2.99 8.99 -4.23
C ALA A 523 2.76 7.71 -3.41
N ILE A 524 3.80 7.27 -2.71
CA ILE A 524 3.70 6.13 -1.80
C ILE A 524 3.77 6.59 -0.34
N LYS A 525 3.08 5.84 0.52
CA LYS A 525 3.21 5.96 1.98
C LYS A 525 4.10 4.83 2.47
N ASP A 526 5.12 5.20 3.23
CA ASP A 526 6.02 4.22 3.83
C ASP A 526 5.27 3.32 4.83
N ASN A 527 5.44 2.01 4.70
CA ASN A 527 4.90 1.01 5.62
C ASN A 527 5.89 -0.10 6.00
N LEU A 528 7.15 -0.01 5.58
CA LEU A 528 8.19 -0.99 5.89
C LEU A 528 9.29 -0.43 6.79
N SER A 529 9.51 0.89 6.74
CA SER A 529 10.54 1.52 7.54
C SER A 529 10.15 1.56 9.02
N ALA A 530 11.15 1.46 9.90
CA ALA A 530 10.94 1.65 11.33
C ALA A 530 10.31 3.04 11.60
N PRO A 531 9.40 3.17 12.58
CA PRO A 531 8.81 4.47 12.91
C PRO A 531 9.90 5.54 13.16
N GLY A 532 9.88 6.60 12.36
CA GLY A 532 10.85 7.71 12.41
C GLY A 532 12.12 7.52 11.56
N ALA A 533 12.27 6.40 10.85
CA ALA A 533 13.34 6.22 9.86
C ALA A 533 13.02 6.89 8.52
N ALA A 534 11.74 6.91 8.13
CA ALA A 534 11.28 7.68 6.97
C ALA A 534 11.51 9.18 7.20
N GLY A 535 12.01 9.87 6.18
CA GLY A 535 12.14 11.34 6.21
C GLY A 535 10.80 12.01 6.49
N THR A 536 10.82 13.22 7.06
CA THR A 536 9.59 13.99 7.33
C THR A 536 8.91 14.49 6.07
N THR A 537 9.58 14.39 4.91
CA THR A 537 9.05 14.83 3.62
C THR A 537 8.08 13.79 3.06
N PRO A 538 6.78 14.09 2.96
CA PRO A 538 5.84 13.19 2.30
C PRO A 538 6.21 13.06 0.82
N ASP A 539 5.94 11.88 0.26
CA ASP A 539 6.06 11.68 -1.17
C ASP A 539 5.02 12.52 -1.94
N THR A 540 5.34 12.89 -3.17
CA THR A 540 4.44 13.64 -4.06
C THR A 540 4.37 12.97 -5.41
N ASN A 541 3.19 12.92 -6.03
CA ASN A 541 3.00 12.34 -7.36
C ASN A 541 4.04 12.89 -8.35
N ILE A 542 4.42 12.07 -9.32
CA ILE A 542 5.32 12.51 -10.38
C ILE A 542 4.62 13.59 -11.21
N ALA A 543 5.41 14.53 -11.73
CA ALA A 543 4.88 15.63 -12.53
C ALA A 543 4.22 15.09 -13.82
N GLU A 544 2.93 15.35 -13.96
CA GLU A 544 2.12 14.86 -15.08
C GLU A 544 2.07 15.88 -16.23
N PRO A 545 2.06 15.41 -17.51
CA PRO A 545 1.72 16.28 -18.62
C PRO A 545 0.29 16.80 -18.50
N THR A 546 0.00 17.92 -19.16
CA THR A 546 -1.30 18.61 -19.16
C THR A 546 -1.82 18.83 -20.57
N GLY A 547 -3.13 19.10 -20.70
CA GLY A 547 -3.76 19.43 -21.99
C GLY A 547 -3.64 18.31 -23.02
N ALA A 548 -3.28 18.64 -24.26
CA ALA A 548 -3.17 17.67 -25.35
C ALA A 548 -2.04 16.65 -25.14
N MET A 549 -0.95 17.02 -24.45
CA MET A 549 0.12 16.08 -24.10
C MET A 549 -0.33 15.03 -23.08
N ALA A 550 -1.27 15.37 -22.19
CA ALA A 550 -1.87 14.39 -21.29
C ALA A 550 -2.66 13.31 -22.04
N LYS A 551 -3.29 13.68 -23.16
CA LYS A 551 -3.98 12.74 -24.04
C LYS A 551 -3.00 11.78 -24.71
N MET A 552 -1.88 12.29 -25.25
CA MET A 552 -0.80 11.44 -25.80
C MET A 552 -0.32 10.43 -24.76
N ALA A 553 -0.05 10.88 -23.53
CA ALA A 553 0.35 9.96 -22.46
C ALA A 553 -0.73 8.92 -22.11
N GLY A 554 -2.02 9.25 -22.26
CA GLY A 554 -3.11 8.30 -22.10
C GLY A 554 -3.23 7.28 -23.23
N ILE A 555 -2.92 7.69 -24.47
CA ILE A 555 -2.82 6.82 -25.65
C ILE A 555 -1.68 5.82 -25.47
N ASP A 556 -0.52 6.31 -25.08
CA ASP A 556 0.67 5.52 -24.78
C ASP A 556 0.43 4.45 -23.69
N GLN A 557 -0.39 4.75 -22.68
CA GLN A 557 -0.80 3.76 -21.68
C GLN A 557 -1.75 2.69 -22.24
N ASP A 558 -2.59 3.02 -23.22
CA ASP A 558 -3.39 2.01 -23.94
C ASP A 558 -2.44 1.05 -24.68
N VAL A 559 -1.50 1.59 -25.46
CA VAL A 559 -0.44 0.84 -26.15
C VAL A 559 0.34 -0.06 -25.18
N ALA A 560 0.72 0.44 -24.01
CA ALA A 560 1.42 -0.33 -22.98
C ALA A 560 0.63 -1.57 -22.52
N THR A 561 -0.69 -1.43 -22.34
CA THR A 561 -1.54 -2.54 -21.90
C THR A 561 -1.77 -3.57 -23.01
N LEU A 562 -1.86 -3.12 -24.27
CA LEU A 562 -1.90 -3.99 -25.44
C LEU A 562 -0.57 -4.74 -25.64
N MET A 563 0.56 -4.07 -25.44
CA MET A 563 1.89 -4.68 -25.45
C MET A 563 2.00 -5.78 -24.39
N LYS A 564 1.48 -5.54 -23.18
CA LYS A 564 1.43 -6.55 -22.11
C LYS A 564 0.53 -7.74 -22.50
N GLN A 565 -0.59 -7.51 -23.20
CA GLN A 565 -1.40 -8.61 -23.76
C GLN A 565 -0.61 -9.41 -24.80
N ARG A 566 0.08 -8.72 -25.72
CA ARG A 566 0.89 -9.35 -26.77
C ARG A 566 1.98 -10.26 -26.20
N ARG A 567 2.55 -9.94 -25.03
CA ARG A 567 3.52 -10.79 -24.33
C ARG A 567 2.98 -12.19 -24.01
N PHE A 568 1.69 -12.31 -23.70
CA PHE A 568 1.09 -13.57 -23.26
C PHE A 568 0.13 -14.19 -24.30
N LEU A 569 -0.11 -13.50 -25.41
CA LEU A 569 -0.86 -13.99 -26.55
C LEU A 569 0.08 -14.34 -27.72
N GLY A 570 -0.21 -15.44 -28.42
CA GLY A 570 0.44 -15.73 -29.69
C GLY A 570 0.03 -14.72 -30.77
N GLU A 571 0.89 -14.54 -31.79
CA GLU A 571 0.66 -13.63 -32.94
C GLU A 571 -0.75 -13.79 -33.52
N GLU A 572 -1.17 -15.03 -33.78
CA GLU A 572 -2.47 -15.34 -34.39
C GLU A 572 -3.65 -14.85 -33.53
N THR A 573 -3.60 -15.11 -32.22
CA THR A 573 -4.69 -14.73 -31.31
C THR A 573 -4.74 -13.21 -31.14
N TYR A 574 -3.57 -12.57 -30.99
CA TYR A 574 -3.48 -11.12 -30.89
C TYR A 574 -3.98 -10.44 -32.18
N THR A 575 -3.60 -10.98 -33.34
CA THR A 575 -4.04 -10.48 -34.65
C THR A 575 -5.55 -10.59 -34.83
N THR A 576 -6.10 -11.76 -34.53
CA THR A 576 -7.54 -12.01 -34.60
C THR A 576 -8.31 -11.04 -33.71
N MET A 577 -7.80 -10.77 -32.51
CA MET A 577 -8.43 -9.88 -31.54
C MET A 577 -8.52 -8.43 -32.07
N TRP A 578 -7.43 -7.87 -32.58
CA TRP A 578 -7.46 -6.49 -33.07
C TRP A 578 -8.21 -6.34 -34.39
N GLN A 579 -8.17 -7.35 -35.26
CA GLN A 579 -8.98 -7.37 -36.49
C GLN A 579 -10.48 -7.37 -36.16
N ALA A 580 -10.89 -8.12 -35.14
CA ALA A 580 -12.28 -8.11 -34.66
C ALA A 580 -12.67 -6.74 -34.11
N LEU A 581 -11.80 -6.09 -33.32
CA LEU A 581 -12.03 -4.74 -32.81
C LEU A 581 -12.13 -3.70 -33.93
N ARG A 582 -11.22 -3.76 -34.89
CA ARG A 582 -11.23 -2.89 -36.07
C ARG A 582 -12.51 -3.07 -36.87
N ALA A 583 -12.93 -4.31 -37.14
CA ALA A 583 -14.13 -4.60 -37.91
C ALA A 583 -15.42 -4.11 -37.21
N ALA A 584 -15.45 -4.07 -35.88
CA ALA A 584 -16.58 -3.57 -35.11
C ALA A 584 -16.63 -2.03 -35.04
N ALA A 585 -15.48 -1.36 -35.19
CA ALA A 585 -15.35 0.08 -35.06
C ALA A 585 -15.85 0.86 -36.30
N PRO A 586 -16.31 2.13 -36.12
CA PRO A 586 -16.57 3.02 -37.24
C PRO A 586 -15.35 3.18 -38.15
N GLU A 587 -15.57 3.36 -39.46
CA GLU A 587 -14.50 3.50 -40.46
C GLU A 587 -13.46 4.57 -40.09
N SER A 588 -13.90 5.69 -39.52
CA SER A 588 -13.03 6.78 -39.05
C SER A 588 -12.08 6.42 -37.89
N GLU A 589 -12.30 5.30 -37.22
CA GLU A 589 -11.54 4.84 -36.04
C GLU A 589 -10.71 3.59 -36.35
N GLN A 590 -10.91 2.95 -37.51
CA GLN A 590 -10.28 1.68 -37.83
C GLN A 590 -8.76 1.78 -37.93
N ASP A 591 -8.26 2.82 -38.59
CA ASP A 591 -6.83 3.04 -38.75
C ASP A 591 -6.16 3.39 -37.42
N LEU A 592 -6.84 4.15 -36.57
CA LEU A 592 -6.35 4.46 -35.22
C LEU A 592 -6.23 3.19 -34.37
N ILE A 593 -7.22 2.30 -34.41
CA ILE A 593 -7.15 1.02 -33.68
C ILE A 593 -5.97 0.19 -34.21
N GLN A 594 -5.84 0.06 -35.52
CA GLN A 594 -4.75 -0.67 -36.14
C GLN A 594 -3.39 -0.11 -35.71
N GLU A 595 -3.20 1.21 -35.78
CA GLU A 595 -1.96 1.91 -35.36
C GLU A 595 -1.57 1.55 -33.93
N ARG A 596 -2.52 1.55 -32.97
CA ARG A 596 -2.21 1.23 -31.56
C ARG A 596 -1.78 -0.21 -31.34
N PHE A 597 -2.39 -1.14 -32.07
CA PHE A 597 -2.05 -2.56 -31.97
C PHE A 597 -0.71 -2.88 -32.62
N GLU A 598 -0.42 -2.25 -33.78
CA GLU A 598 0.87 -2.35 -34.47
C GLU A 598 1.98 -1.71 -33.64
N GLU A 599 1.75 -0.52 -33.07
CA GLU A 599 2.70 0.14 -32.17
C GLU A 599 3.01 -0.73 -30.93
N ALA A 600 1.98 -1.32 -30.31
CA ALA A 600 2.17 -2.22 -29.18
C ALA A 600 2.95 -3.49 -29.54
N GLU A 601 2.74 -4.04 -30.73
CA GLU A 601 3.50 -5.17 -31.25
C GLU A 601 4.96 -4.79 -31.52
N ASP A 602 5.21 -3.66 -32.19
CA ASP A 602 6.55 -3.16 -32.47
C ASP A 602 7.35 -2.92 -31.18
N VAL A 603 6.75 -2.24 -30.19
CA VAL A 603 7.40 -2.00 -28.89
C VAL A 603 7.69 -3.33 -28.17
N TYR A 604 6.75 -4.27 -28.18
CA TYR A 604 6.99 -5.60 -27.59
C TYR A 604 8.15 -6.32 -28.26
N LEU A 605 8.19 -6.35 -29.59
CA LEU A 605 9.19 -7.11 -30.34
C LEU A 605 10.58 -6.49 -30.24
N LEU A 606 10.68 -5.16 -30.26
CA LEU A 606 11.93 -4.44 -30.03
C LEU A 606 12.47 -4.73 -28.63
N THR A 607 11.63 -4.60 -27.60
CA THR A 607 12.04 -4.86 -26.21
C THR A 607 12.34 -6.34 -25.96
N ALA A 608 11.60 -7.26 -26.57
CA ALA A 608 11.88 -8.70 -26.52
C ALA A 608 13.23 -9.03 -27.15
N ARG A 609 13.53 -8.46 -28.32
CA ARG A 609 14.84 -8.60 -28.97
C ARG A 609 15.97 -8.10 -28.08
N GLU A 610 15.84 -6.89 -27.54
CA GLU A 610 16.85 -6.30 -26.64
C GLU A 610 17.10 -7.17 -25.40
N LYS A 611 16.03 -7.69 -24.79
CA LYS A 611 16.13 -8.64 -23.67
C LYS A 611 16.88 -9.88 -24.07
N VAL A 612 16.47 -10.53 -25.16
CA VAL A 612 17.11 -11.77 -25.62
C VAL A 612 18.59 -11.56 -25.88
N GLU A 613 18.96 -10.51 -26.63
CA GLU A 613 20.36 -10.20 -26.92
C GLU A 613 21.18 -9.99 -25.65
N ALA A 614 20.63 -9.26 -24.68
CA ALA A 614 21.28 -9.02 -23.40
C ALA A 614 21.41 -10.31 -22.56
N ILE A 615 20.37 -11.13 -22.49
CA ILE A 615 20.37 -12.39 -21.71
C ILE A 615 21.36 -13.38 -22.32
N VAL A 616 21.33 -13.56 -23.65
CA VAL A 616 22.26 -14.45 -24.35
C VAL A 616 23.71 -14.02 -24.10
N LYS A 617 23.98 -12.71 -24.08
CA LYS A 617 25.30 -12.19 -23.73
C LYS A 617 25.67 -12.54 -22.29
N THR A 618 24.79 -12.30 -21.32
CA THR A 618 25.02 -12.64 -19.89
C THR A 618 25.31 -14.13 -19.71
N VAL A 619 24.52 -15.01 -20.34
CA VAL A 619 24.72 -16.47 -20.30
C VAL A 619 26.07 -16.84 -20.93
N GLN A 620 26.42 -16.25 -22.09
CA GLN A 620 27.70 -16.50 -22.75
C GLN A 620 28.89 -16.09 -21.86
N ASP A 621 28.83 -14.89 -21.27
CA ASP A 621 29.88 -14.38 -20.38
C ASP A 621 30.06 -15.31 -19.16
N LYS A 622 28.95 -15.82 -18.59
CA LYS A 622 28.98 -16.81 -17.51
C LYS A 622 29.64 -18.12 -17.98
N LEU A 623 29.20 -18.69 -19.09
CA LEU A 623 29.78 -19.93 -19.64
C LEU A 623 31.28 -19.82 -19.90
N ASP A 624 31.73 -18.66 -20.38
CA ASP A 624 33.15 -18.41 -20.65
C ASP A 624 33.99 -18.22 -19.38
N SER A 625 33.34 -17.91 -18.25
CA SER A 625 33.98 -17.86 -16.92
C SER A 625 34.10 -19.22 -16.21
N LEU A 626 33.34 -20.24 -16.63
CA LEU A 626 33.36 -21.58 -16.01
C LEU A 626 34.61 -22.40 -16.38
N GLY A 627 35.00 -23.33 -15.50
CA GLY A 627 36.05 -24.32 -15.78
C GLY A 627 35.67 -25.27 -16.93
N ALA A 628 36.66 -25.96 -17.54
CA ALA A 628 36.44 -26.77 -18.75
C ALA A 628 35.38 -27.87 -18.59
N ASP A 629 35.33 -28.53 -17.43
CA ASP A 629 34.39 -29.62 -17.15
C ASP A 629 32.95 -29.11 -16.94
N GLU A 630 32.76 -28.08 -16.10
CA GLU A 630 31.47 -27.42 -15.88
C GLU A 630 30.90 -26.80 -17.16
N ARG A 631 31.77 -26.19 -17.97
CA ARG A 631 31.43 -25.60 -19.26
C ARG A 631 30.88 -26.61 -20.25
N THR A 632 31.31 -27.88 -20.19
CA THR A 632 30.87 -28.91 -21.15
C THR A 632 29.43 -29.35 -20.89
N VAL A 633 29.03 -29.49 -19.63
CA VAL A 633 27.66 -29.86 -19.22
C VAL A 633 26.69 -28.73 -19.54
N GLU A 634 27.00 -27.51 -19.13
CA GLU A 634 26.16 -26.33 -19.35
C GLU A 634 26.06 -25.95 -20.85
N ARG A 635 27.14 -26.10 -21.63
CA ARG A 635 27.08 -25.87 -23.09
C ARG A 635 26.18 -26.87 -23.80
N ALA A 636 26.15 -28.14 -23.38
CA ALA A 636 25.30 -29.13 -24.04
C ALA A 636 23.80 -28.80 -23.89
N ALA A 637 23.41 -28.17 -22.77
CA ALA A 637 22.04 -27.73 -22.51
C ALA A 637 21.66 -26.41 -23.24
N PHE A 638 22.64 -25.62 -23.70
CA PHE A 638 22.41 -24.32 -24.35
C PHE A 638 22.72 -24.28 -25.85
N ALA A 639 23.45 -25.27 -26.36
CA ALA A 639 24.05 -25.21 -27.70
C ALA A 639 23.03 -25.24 -28.83
N HIS A 640 21.89 -25.93 -28.68
CA HIS A 640 20.90 -26.05 -29.74
C HIS A 640 20.12 -24.75 -29.92
N GLU A 641 19.62 -24.21 -28.82
CA GLU A 641 18.79 -23.02 -28.72
C GLU A 641 19.60 -21.78 -29.10
N GLN A 642 20.85 -21.69 -28.64
CA GLN A 642 21.76 -20.60 -29.01
C GLN A 642 22.10 -20.61 -30.51
N ALA A 643 22.29 -21.80 -31.10
CA ALA A 643 22.56 -21.92 -32.53
C ALA A 643 21.35 -21.49 -33.37
N GLU A 644 20.14 -21.83 -32.94
CA GLU A 644 18.91 -21.45 -33.62
C GLU A 644 18.65 -19.94 -33.55
N PHE A 645 18.78 -19.32 -32.38
CA PHE A 645 18.63 -17.87 -32.24
C PHE A 645 19.64 -17.11 -33.09
N ARG A 646 20.92 -17.48 -33.05
CA ARG A 646 21.96 -16.85 -33.88
C ARG A 646 21.66 -17.01 -35.37
N ARG A 647 21.14 -18.17 -35.80
CA ARG A 647 20.73 -18.41 -37.18
C ARG A 647 19.63 -17.44 -37.62
N LEU A 648 18.62 -17.23 -36.77
CA LEU A 648 17.48 -16.34 -37.06
C LEU A 648 17.89 -14.86 -37.08
N VAL A 649 18.69 -14.40 -36.12
CA VAL A 649 19.21 -13.03 -36.10
C VAL A 649 20.06 -12.75 -37.33
N THR A 650 20.98 -13.65 -37.66
CA THR A 650 21.84 -13.52 -38.85
C THR A 650 21.01 -13.49 -40.14
N ALA A 651 19.96 -14.31 -40.22
CA ALA A 651 19.04 -14.30 -41.36
C ALA A 651 18.30 -12.96 -41.49
N ALA A 652 17.82 -12.38 -40.38
CA ALA A 652 17.16 -11.08 -40.38
C ALA A 652 18.10 -9.93 -40.79
N GLU A 653 19.34 -9.93 -40.29
CA GLU A 653 20.34 -8.90 -40.60
C GLU A 653 20.81 -8.93 -42.06
N THR A 654 20.78 -10.10 -42.70
CA THR A 654 21.27 -10.30 -44.08
C THR A 654 20.18 -10.21 -45.15
N ALA A 655 18.91 -10.27 -44.76
CA ALA A 655 17.78 -10.30 -45.68
C ALA A 655 17.43 -8.91 -46.27
N ARG A 656 16.78 -8.89 -47.46
CA ARG A 656 16.34 -7.67 -48.14
C ARG A 656 14.96 -7.85 -48.79
N GLY A 657 14.17 -6.77 -48.86
CA GLY A 657 12.85 -6.78 -49.51
C GLY A 657 11.89 -7.78 -48.85
N VAL A 658 11.18 -8.58 -49.65
CA VAL A 658 10.25 -9.61 -49.15
C VAL A 658 10.94 -10.61 -48.21
N ALA A 659 12.20 -10.98 -48.49
CA ALA A 659 12.96 -11.88 -47.62
C ALA A 659 13.24 -11.27 -46.24
N LEU A 660 13.37 -9.93 -46.14
CA LEU A 660 13.52 -9.25 -44.85
C LEU A 660 12.23 -9.32 -44.06
N THR A 661 11.08 -9.10 -44.71
CA THR A 661 9.77 -9.26 -44.07
C THR A 661 9.56 -10.68 -43.55
N ASP A 662 9.89 -11.70 -44.36
CA ASP A 662 9.77 -13.11 -43.94
C ASP A 662 10.74 -13.45 -42.80
N ALA A 663 11.98 -12.93 -42.83
CA ALA A 663 12.96 -13.15 -41.78
C ALA A 663 12.61 -12.44 -40.48
N LEU A 664 12.10 -11.20 -40.56
CA LEU A 664 11.59 -10.46 -39.41
C LEU A 664 10.38 -11.17 -38.82
N LYS A 665 9.42 -11.61 -39.64
CA LYS A 665 8.27 -12.39 -39.17
C LYS A 665 8.69 -13.70 -38.51
N GLY A 666 9.68 -14.39 -39.09
CA GLY A 666 10.32 -15.54 -38.48
C GLY A 666 10.88 -15.20 -37.10
N LEU A 667 11.68 -14.15 -36.98
CA LEU A 667 12.25 -13.71 -35.71
C LEU A 667 11.16 -13.33 -34.69
N GLN A 668 10.13 -12.59 -35.12
CA GLN A 668 8.99 -12.18 -34.28
C GLN A 668 8.24 -13.37 -33.69
N ASN A 669 8.10 -14.46 -34.47
CA ASN A 669 7.39 -15.65 -34.03
C ASN A 669 8.19 -16.50 -33.05
N HIS A 670 9.53 -16.49 -33.17
CA HIS A 670 10.40 -17.28 -32.31
C HIS A 670 10.87 -16.53 -31.06
N LEU A 671 10.90 -15.18 -31.06
CA LEU A 671 11.35 -14.38 -29.92
C LEU A 671 10.62 -14.71 -28.60
N PRO A 672 9.27 -14.80 -28.56
CA PRO A 672 8.55 -15.17 -27.34
C PRO A 672 8.87 -16.59 -26.86
N GLU A 673 8.96 -17.55 -27.78
CA GLU A 673 9.29 -18.94 -27.46
C GLU A 673 10.73 -19.05 -26.92
N PHE A 674 11.65 -18.31 -27.52
CA PHE A 674 13.04 -18.26 -27.07
C PHE A 674 13.17 -17.59 -25.70
N LEU A 675 12.39 -16.53 -25.43
CA LEU A 675 12.31 -15.96 -24.08
C LEU A 675 11.79 -16.97 -23.05
N ASP A 676 10.74 -17.73 -23.38
CA ASP A 676 10.25 -18.80 -22.48
C ASP A 676 11.35 -19.83 -22.18
N VAL A 677 12.12 -20.23 -23.19
CA VAL A 677 13.24 -21.16 -23.04
C VAL A 677 14.33 -20.57 -22.15
N LEU A 678 14.66 -19.29 -22.31
CA LEU A 678 15.63 -18.60 -21.46
C LEU A 678 15.12 -18.47 -20.01
N GLU A 679 13.85 -18.12 -19.82
CA GLU A 679 13.21 -18.04 -18.50
C GLU A 679 13.19 -19.41 -17.79
N GLU A 680 13.02 -20.49 -18.52
CA GLU A 680 13.00 -21.86 -17.99
C GLU A 680 14.40 -22.38 -17.62
N ASN A 681 15.38 -22.18 -18.51
CA ASN A 681 16.72 -22.77 -18.36
C ASN A 681 17.73 -21.85 -17.67
N PHE A 682 17.56 -20.52 -17.76
CA PHE A 682 18.48 -19.51 -17.21
C PHE A 682 17.74 -18.44 -16.38
N PRO A 683 16.87 -18.84 -15.43
CA PRO A 683 16.01 -17.89 -14.74
C PRO A 683 16.78 -16.85 -13.90
N ASP A 684 17.97 -17.20 -13.43
CA ASP A 684 18.81 -16.31 -12.63
C ASP A 684 19.44 -15.23 -13.52
N GLU A 685 19.97 -15.60 -14.68
CA GLU A 685 20.56 -14.68 -15.67
C GLU A 685 19.51 -13.79 -16.32
N VAL A 686 18.32 -14.34 -16.59
CA VAL A 686 17.18 -13.57 -17.08
C VAL A 686 16.88 -12.44 -16.13
N MET A 687 16.68 -12.74 -14.84
CA MET A 687 16.32 -11.71 -13.88
C MET A 687 17.47 -10.75 -13.60
N GLU A 688 18.72 -11.23 -13.50
CA GLU A 688 19.86 -10.32 -13.36
C GLU A 688 19.92 -9.31 -14.52
N THR A 689 19.71 -9.79 -15.74
CA THR A 689 19.77 -8.96 -16.93
C THR A 689 18.60 -7.98 -16.96
N THR A 690 17.37 -8.43 -16.69
CA THR A 690 16.20 -7.56 -16.72
C THR A 690 16.22 -6.53 -15.59
N ASP A 691 16.69 -6.89 -14.39
CA ASP A 691 16.92 -5.95 -13.28
C ASP A 691 17.94 -4.86 -13.66
N ALA A 692 19.04 -5.24 -14.32
CA ALA A 692 20.06 -4.30 -14.78
C ALA A 692 19.52 -3.36 -15.88
N MET A 693 18.75 -3.89 -16.82
CA MET A 693 18.08 -3.09 -17.85
C MET A 693 17.07 -2.11 -17.23
N TYR A 694 16.24 -2.58 -16.29
CA TYR A 694 15.29 -1.75 -15.55
C TYR A 694 16.00 -0.64 -14.77
N ALA A 695 17.08 -0.95 -14.03
CA ALA A 695 17.84 0.05 -13.29
C ALA A 695 18.46 1.11 -14.22
N LYS A 696 19.01 0.70 -15.37
CA LYS A 696 19.57 1.60 -16.37
C LYS A 696 18.52 2.55 -16.92
N THR A 697 17.36 2.04 -17.33
CA THR A 697 16.32 2.87 -17.94
C THR A 697 15.62 3.76 -16.91
N MET A 698 15.43 3.28 -15.67
CA MET A 698 14.93 4.11 -14.57
C MET A 698 15.91 5.22 -14.16
N THR A 699 17.22 5.00 -14.27
CA THR A 699 18.22 6.06 -14.06
C THR A 699 18.02 7.21 -15.05
N ALA A 700 17.93 6.90 -16.35
CA ALA A 700 17.68 7.90 -17.39
C ALA A 700 16.35 8.65 -17.15
N LEU A 701 15.31 7.93 -16.72
CA LEU A 701 14.02 8.51 -16.36
C LEU A 701 14.12 9.49 -15.18
N ARG A 702 14.92 9.18 -14.15
CA ARG A 702 15.17 10.11 -13.02
C ARG A 702 15.94 11.36 -13.44
N GLU A 703 16.86 11.24 -14.39
CA GLU A 703 17.56 12.39 -14.98
C GLU A 703 16.57 13.33 -15.69
N ASP A 704 15.68 12.78 -16.50
CA ASP A 704 14.63 13.56 -17.16
C ASP A 704 13.67 14.22 -16.16
N GLN A 705 13.28 13.51 -15.09
CA GLN A 705 12.47 14.10 -14.01
C GLN A 705 13.20 15.23 -13.26
N ALA A 706 14.50 15.08 -13.01
CA ALA A 706 15.31 16.12 -12.42
C ALA A 706 15.37 17.35 -13.33
N LYS A 707 15.50 17.14 -14.65
CA LYS A 707 15.46 18.20 -15.66
C LYS A 707 14.10 18.91 -15.69
N VAL A 708 12.98 18.19 -15.57
CA VAL A 708 11.64 18.80 -15.42
C VAL A 708 11.61 19.74 -14.21
N ARG A 709 12.00 19.25 -13.03
CA ARG A 709 11.99 20.05 -11.80
C ARG A 709 12.88 21.29 -11.91
N GLN A 710 14.07 21.15 -12.50
CA GLN A 710 14.98 22.26 -12.72
C GLN A 710 14.35 23.32 -13.63
N LEU A 711 13.77 22.92 -14.76
CA LEU A 711 13.13 23.85 -15.70
C LEU A 711 11.89 24.53 -15.10
N GLU A 712 11.10 23.82 -14.28
CA GLU A 712 9.96 24.39 -13.57
C GLU A 712 10.41 25.42 -12.51
N ALA A 713 11.48 25.13 -11.76
CA ALA A 713 12.06 26.07 -10.83
C ALA A 713 12.57 27.33 -11.55
N HIS A 714 13.30 27.17 -12.66
CA HIS A 714 13.77 28.29 -13.47
C HIS A 714 12.63 29.13 -14.06
N LEU A 715 11.50 28.50 -14.41
CA LEU A 715 10.32 29.22 -14.90
C LEU A 715 9.62 30.02 -13.79
N ALA A 716 9.72 29.55 -12.54
CA ALA A 716 9.16 30.25 -11.37
C ALA A 716 10.06 31.41 -10.88
N GLU A 717 11.36 31.34 -11.12
CA GLU A 717 12.32 32.38 -10.74
C GLU A 717 12.36 33.53 -11.75
N ALA A 718 12.16 34.75 -11.28
CA ALA A 718 12.40 35.95 -12.07
C ALA A 718 13.92 36.16 -12.23
N HIS A 719 14.46 35.76 -13.38
CA HIS A 719 15.87 35.95 -13.71
C HIS A 719 15.99 36.93 -14.89
N GLU A 720 16.81 37.97 -14.72
CA GLU A 720 17.11 38.98 -15.73
C GLU A 720 18.63 39.13 -15.92
N GLY A 721 19.07 39.71 -17.05
CA GLY A 721 20.47 40.06 -17.26
C GLY A 721 21.38 38.87 -17.65
N PRO A 722 22.66 38.84 -17.25
CA PRO A 722 23.65 37.85 -17.73
C PRO A 722 23.26 36.38 -17.45
N GLN A 723 22.49 36.13 -16.40
CA GLN A 723 21.99 34.80 -16.04
C GLN A 723 21.03 34.22 -17.11
N CYS A 724 20.32 35.08 -17.85
CA CYS A 724 19.49 34.65 -18.98
C CYS A 724 20.32 33.99 -20.10
N GLU A 725 21.45 34.58 -20.47
CA GLU A 725 22.30 34.03 -21.54
C GLU A 725 22.98 32.72 -21.11
N GLU A 726 23.22 32.54 -19.81
CA GLU A 726 23.75 31.29 -19.25
C GLU A 726 22.68 30.19 -19.23
N LEU A 727 21.44 30.52 -18.86
CA LEU A 727 20.34 29.56 -18.71
C LEU A 727 19.65 29.18 -20.02
N HIS A 728 19.52 30.11 -20.97
CA HIS A 728 18.87 29.88 -22.26
C HIS A 728 19.66 30.52 -23.42
N LYS A 729 20.92 30.07 -23.54
CA LYS A 729 21.91 30.54 -24.51
C LYS A 729 21.36 30.66 -25.94
N GLY A 730 21.48 31.84 -26.53
CA GLY A 730 21.03 32.12 -27.89
C GLY A 730 19.51 32.23 -28.09
N VAL A 731 18.71 32.27 -27.02
CA VAL A 731 17.26 32.52 -27.07
C VAL A 731 16.93 33.73 -26.21
N ALA A 732 16.20 34.70 -26.78
CA ALA A 732 15.74 35.86 -26.00
C ALA A 732 14.81 35.40 -24.87
N HIS A 733 14.96 35.96 -23.67
CA HIS A 733 14.21 35.55 -22.48
C HIS A 733 12.68 35.49 -22.68
N ALA A 734 12.10 36.51 -23.34
CA ALA A 734 10.68 36.52 -23.67
C ALA A 734 10.25 35.37 -24.60
N ALA A 735 11.11 34.99 -25.56
CA ALA A 735 10.85 33.86 -26.45
C ALA A 735 10.99 32.52 -25.70
N TRP A 736 11.94 32.42 -24.75
CA TRP A 736 12.07 31.27 -23.88
C TRP A 736 10.84 31.10 -22.98
N LEU A 737 10.37 32.16 -22.30
CA LEU A 737 9.16 32.12 -21.47
C LEU A 737 7.91 31.65 -22.25
N ALA A 738 7.82 32.03 -23.54
CA ALA A 738 6.72 31.59 -24.40
C ALA A 738 6.82 30.11 -24.81
N GLN A 739 8.03 29.55 -24.92
CA GLN A 739 8.26 28.18 -25.43
C GLN A 739 8.49 27.14 -24.33
N ALA A 740 9.07 27.55 -23.19
CA ALA A 740 9.46 26.68 -22.10
C ALA A 740 8.30 25.85 -21.52
N PRO A 741 7.08 26.39 -21.32
CA PRO A 741 5.96 25.59 -20.83
C PRO A 741 5.63 24.40 -21.74
N ALA A 742 5.64 24.59 -23.07
CA ALA A 742 5.40 23.52 -24.03
C ALA A 742 6.53 22.48 -24.02
N GLY A 743 7.79 22.92 -23.96
CA GLY A 743 8.95 22.03 -23.85
C GLY A 743 8.97 21.21 -22.56
N ILE A 744 8.62 21.83 -21.41
CA ILE A 744 8.46 21.14 -20.12
C ILE A 744 7.33 20.12 -20.22
N ASN A 745 6.19 20.50 -20.79
CA ASN A 745 5.04 19.61 -20.92
C ASN A 745 5.34 18.39 -21.82
N ALA A 746 6.07 18.59 -22.92
CA ALA A 746 6.54 17.50 -23.78
C ALA A 746 7.57 16.60 -23.06
N LEU A 747 8.48 17.17 -22.25
CA LEU A 747 9.40 16.38 -21.42
C LEU A 747 8.65 15.55 -20.36
N LYS A 748 7.62 16.10 -19.70
CA LYS A 748 6.75 15.33 -18.79
C LYS A 748 6.05 14.18 -19.50
N ALA A 749 5.59 14.42 -20.72
CA ALA A 749 4.95 13.41 -21.54
C ALA A 749 5.94 12.28 -21.91
N ARG A 750 7.19 12.61 -22.26
CA ARG A 750 8.26 11.61 -22.47
C ARG A 750 8.70 10.88 -21.20
N VAL A 751 8.75 11.56 -20.05
CA VAL A 751 8.95 10.90 -18.75
C VAL A 751 7.86 9.86 -18.55
N LYS A 752 6.61 10.22 -18.81
CA LYS A 752 5.48 9.30 -18.70
C LYS A 752 5.54 8.16 -19.70
N GLN A 753 6.06 8.42 -20.91
CA GLN A 753 6.34 7.38 -21.87
C GLN A 753 7.38 6.38 -21.38
N ALA A 754 8.53 6.93 -20.94
CA ALA A 754 9.61 6.14 -20.38
C ALA A 754 9.14 5.30 -19.18
N GLN A 755 8.24 5.81 -18.33
CA GLN A 755 7.71 5.04 -17.20
C GLN A 755 7.13 3.70 -17.66
N PHE A 756 6.22 3.69 -18.63
CA PHE A 756 5.60 2.43 -19.04
C PHE A 756 6.53 1.56 -19.90
N THR A 757 7.37 2.15 -20.76
CA THR A 757 8.31 1.36 -21.56
C THR A 757 9.35 0.70 -20.69
N ASN A 758 9.80 1.35 -19.61
CA ASN A 758 10.81 0.81 -18.71
C ASN A 758 10.26 -0.34 -17.87
N ILE A 759 8.98 -0.27 -17.48
CA ILE A 759 8.30 -1.32 -16.71
C ILE A 759 8.28 -2.66 -17.46
N VAL A 760 8.46 -2.69 -18.79
CA VAL A 760 8.59 -3.95 -19.53
C VAL A 760 9.75 -4.81 -18.99
N PHE A 761 10.80 -4.18 -18.45
CA PHE A 761 11.96 -4.86 -17.85
C PHE A 761 11.72 -5.27 -16.40
N ALA A 762 10.70 -4.73 -15.73
CA ALA A 762 10.31 -5.18 -14.40
C ALA A 762 9.53 -6.50 -14.51
N ASN A 763 9.85 -7.47 -13.64
CA ASN A 763 9.33 -8.82 -13.80
C ASN A 763 7.83 -8.98 -13.52
N GLU A 764 7.18 -8.12 -12.72
CA GLU A 764 5.74 -8.23 -12.41
C GLU A 764 5.01 -6.90 -12.14
N ALA A 765 5.58 -5.75 -12.52
CA ALA A 765 4.99 -4.45 -12.21
C ALA A 765 3.74 -4.11 -13.05
N TYR A 766 2.89 -3.22 -12.49
CA TYR A 766 1.73 -2.67 -13.20
C TYR A 766 2.19 -1.73 -14.31
N VAL A 767 1.79 -2.00 -15.55
CA VAL A 767 2.22 -1.19 -16.71
C VAL A 767 1.38 0.07 -16.90
N SER A 768 0.18 0.15 -16.31
CA SER A 768 -0.73 1.28 -16.51
C SER A 768 -1.12 1.98 -15.21
N GLN A 769 -1.32 3.30 -15.31
CA GLN A 769 -1.94 4.08 -14.23
C GLN A 769 -3.38 3.64 -14.01
N GLY A 770 -4.09 3.23 -15.06
CA GLY A 770 -5.45 2.70 -14.95
C GLY A 770 -5.56 1.51 -13.98
N ALA A 771 -4.65 0.53 -14.04
CA ALA A 771 -4.63 -0.57 -13.09
C ALA A 771 -4.32 -0.11 -11.66
N ILE A 772 -3.47 0.89 -11.46
CA ILE A 772 -3.18 1.43 -10.13
C ILE A 772 -4.38 2.20 -9.57
N THR A 773 -5.03 3.04 -10.37
CA THR A 773 -6.21 3.80 -9.94
C THR A 773 -7.37 2.85 -9.62
N HIS A 774 -7.63 1.88 -10.49
CA HIS A 774 -8.72 0.91 -10.32
C HIS A 774 -8.45 -0.09 -9.19
N ILE A 775 -7.32 -0.81 -9.23
CA ILE A 775 -7.05 -1.95 -8.33
C ILE A 775 -6.39 -1.50 -7.03
N VAL A 776 -5.33 -0.71 -7.12
CA VAL A 776 -4.55 -0.35 -5.93
C VAL A 776 -5.28 0.74 -5.13
N SER A 777 -5.86 1.73 -5.80
CA SER A 777 -6.57 2.82 -5.10
C SER A 777 -8.05 2.50 -4.91
N GLY A 778 -8.74 1.99 -5.94
CA GLY A 778 -10.16 1.68 -5.88
C GLY A 778 -10.49 0.45 -5.06
N ALA A 779 -9.90 -0.71 -5.37
CA ALA A 779 -10.22 -1.94 -4.64
C ALA A 779 -9.69 -1.98 -3.19
N GLN A 780 -8.72 -1.12 -2.84
CA GLN A 780 -8.21 -0.96 -1.47
C GLN A 780 -8.83 0.22 -0.72
N ALA A 781 -9.76 0.98 -1.33
CA ALA A 781 -10.49 2.03 -0.65
C ALA A 781 -11.21 1.44 0.58
N ALA A 782 -10.88 1.97 1.76
CA ALA A 782 -11.34 1.45 3.04
C ALA A 782 -12.77 1.91 3.35
N THR A 783 -13.21 3.01 2.73
CA THR A 783 -14.51 3.66 2.96
C THR A 783 -15.32 3.75 1.67
N GLU A 784 -16.64 3.89 1.81
CA GLU A 784 -17.53 4.11 0.65
C GLU A 784 -17.30 5.49 0.02
N GLU A 785 -16.88 6.47 0.83
CA GLU A 785 -16.47 7.80 0.37
C GLU A 785 -15.26 7.74 -0.57
N GLU A 786 -14.20 7.04 -0.17
CA GLU A 786 -13.01 6.85 -1.01
C GLU A 786 -13.35 6.10 -2.31
N LYS A 787 -14.23 5.09 -2.25
CA LYS A 787 -14.71 4.38 -3.45
C LYS A 787 -15.45 5.32 -4.39
N ARG A 788 -16.32 6.19 -3.85
CA ARG A 788 -17.04 7.19 -4.64
C ARG A 788 -16.06 8.20 -5.27
N GLU A 789 -15.07 8.67 -4.52
CA GLU A 789 -14.05 9.57 -5.06
C GLU A 789 -13.25 8.94 -6.21
N VAL A 790 -12.89 7.65 -6.06
CA VAL A 790 -12.23 6.90 -7.15
C VAL A 790 -13.17 6.77 -8.35
N LEU A 791 -14.44 6.41 -8.15
CA LEU A 791 -15.43 6.27 -9.23
C LEU A 791 -15.67 7.59 -9.99
N GLU A 792 -15.72 8.72 -9.26
CA GLU A 792 -15.86 10.05 -9.86
C GLU A 792 -14.65 10.42 -10.71
N ARG A 793 -13.43 10.16 -10.20
CA ARG A 793 -12.18 10.56 -10.87
C ARG A 793 -11.77 9.65 -12.03
N ILE A 794 -11.99 8.34 -11.93
CA ILE A 794 -11.44 7.36 -12.87
C ILE A 794 -12.02 7.55 -14.28
N GLN A 795 -11.17 7.57 -15.29
CA GLN A 795 -11.58 7.79 -16.68
C GLN A 795 -11.92 6.47 -17.39
N PRO A 796 -12.75 6.50 -18.46
CA PRO A 796 -13.01 5.29 -19.25
C PRO A 796 -11.74 4.67 -19.83
N ALA A 797 -10.78 5.49 -20.25
CA ALA A 797 -9.49 5.02 -20.74
C ALA A 797 -8.69 4.28 -19.65
N GLU A 798 -8.71 4.76 -18.41
CA GLU A 798 -8.06 4.09 -17.27
C GLU A 798 -8.71 2.73 -16.94
N LEU A 799 -10.04 2.64 -17.02
CA LEU A 799 -10.75 1.36 -16.84
C LEU A 799 -10.46 0.37 -18.00
N LEU A 800 -10.34 0.88 -19.23
CA LEU A 800 -9.94 0.07 -20.38
C LEU A 800 -8.52 -0.49 -20.21
N GLN A 801 -7.57 0.37 -19.89
CA GLN A 801 -6.18 0.00 -19.59
C GLN A 801 -6.14 -1.05 -18.48
N SER A 802 -6.88 -0.83 -17.39
CA SER A 802 -6.92 -1.79 -16.28
C SER A 802 -7.47 -3.15 -16.74
N ALA A 803 -8.61 -3.18 -17.43
CA ALA A 803 -9.18 -4.43 -17.93
C ALA A 803 -8.23 -5.14 -18.90
N ASN A 804 -7.58 -4.39 -19.79
CA ASN A 804 -6.62 -4.94 -20.75
C ASN A 804 -5.41 -5.56 -20.05
N GLU A 805 -4.90 -4.90 -19.02
CA GLU A 805 -3.82 -5.40 -18.19
C GLU A 805 -4.23 -6.64 -17.37
N GLN A 806 -5.42 -6.64 -16.77
CA GLN A 806 -5.92 -7.83 -16.07
C GLN A 806 -6.17 -9.01 -17.03
N MET A 807 -6.54 -8.74 -18.29
CA MET A 807 -6.63 -9.78 -19.30
C MET A 807 -5.26 -10.38 -19.64
N ALA A 808 -4.22 -9.55 -19.70
CA ALA A 808 -2.84 -10.03 -19.88
C ALA A 808 -2.39 -10.91 -18.70
N ASP A 809 -2.63 -10.46 -17.46
CA ASP A 809 -2.30 -11.24 -16.26
C ASP A 809 -3.12 -12.54 -16.17
N PHE A 810 -4.36 -12.54 -16.65
CA PHE A 810 -5.18 -13.74 -16.80
C PHE A 810 -4.52 -14.75 -17.74
N TYR A 811 -4.01 -14.31 -18.90
CA TYR A 811 -3.32 -15.20 -19.84
C TYR A 811 -1.97 -15.69 -19.32
N LYS A 812 -1.24 -14.88 -18.56
CA LYS A 812 -0.02 -15.30 -17.88
C LYS A 812 -0.28 -16.54 -17.01
N ASP A 813 -1.22 -16.45 -16.07
CA ASP A 813 -1.55 -17.56 -15.15
C ASP A 813 -2.03 -18.81 -15.92
N MET A 814 -2.80 -18.62 -16.99
CA MET A 814 -3.28 -19.73 -17.83
C MET A 814 -2.16 -20.42 -18.61
N LYS A 815 -1.24 -19.65 -19.20
CA LYS A 815 -0.12 -20.19 -20.01
C LYS A 815 0.77 -21.10 -19.20
N HIS A 816 1.07 -20.74 -17.94
CA HIS A 816 1.89 -21.55 -17.05
C HIS A 816 1.30 -22.95 -16.81
N LEU A 817 -0.01 -23.04 -16.60
CA LEU A 817 -0.69 -24.29 -16.24
C LEU A 817 -1.18 -25.10 -17.45
N GLU A 818 -1.24 -24.48 -18.64
CA GLU A 818 -1.64 -25.15 -19.88
C GLU A 818 -0.67 -26.26 -20.29
N ARG A 819 0.64 -26.02 -20.18
CA ARG A 819 1.66 -27.04 -20.46
C ARG A 819 1.51 -28.26 -19.55
N GLU A 820 1.33 -28.02 -18.26
CA GLU A 820 1.10 -29.08 -17.26
C GLU A 820 -0.21 -29.85 -17.52
N ALA A 821 -1.29 -29.14 -17.87
CA ALA A 821 -2.57 -29.75 -18.17
C ALA A 821 -2.51 -30.63 -19.43
N ASN A 822 -1.76 -30.23 -20.45
CA ASN A 822 -1.56 -31.00 -21.67
C ASN A 822 -0.66 -32.23 -21.46
N ALA A 823 0.29 -32.15 -20.52
CA ALA A 823 1.16 -33.26 -20.14
C ALA A 823 0.50 -34.24 -19.14
N ALA A 824 -0.53 -33.81 -18.41
CA ALA A 824 -1.21 -34.63 -17.42
C ALA A 824 -1.98 -35.81 -18.04
N ALA A 825 -2.11 -36.90 -17.28
CA ALA A 825 -2.95 -38.02 -17.68
C ALA A 825 -4.41 -37.57 -17.88
N ILE A 826 -5.01 -38.01 -18.97
CA ILE A 826 -6.42 -37.75 -19.30
C ILE A 826 -7.30 -38.24 -18.15
N GLY A 827 -8.33 -37.46 -17.80
CA GLY A 827 -9.24 -37.77 -16.70
C GLY A 827 -9.05 -36.81 -15.53
N GLN A 828 -9.07 -37.31 -14.30
CA GLN A 828 -9.08 -36.47 -13.10
C GLN A 828 -7.84 -35.57 -12.95
N ALA A 829 -6.64 -36.08 -13.25
CA ALA A 829 -5.41 -35.30 -13.13
C ALA A 829 -5.43 -34.06 -14.05
N GLN A 830 -5.80 -34.24 -15.33
CA GLN A 830 -5.97 -33.14 -16.27
C GLN A 830 -7.07 -32.16 -15.85
N ARG A 831 -8.21 -32.65 -15.35
CA ARG A 831 -9.28 -31.77 -14.82
C ARG A 831 -8.78 -30.90 -13.66
N ARG A 832 -8.01 -31.47 -12.73
CA ARG A 832 -7.42 -30.70 -11.62
C ARG A 832 -6.44 -29.64 -12.13
N LYS A 833 -5.64 -29.93 -13.15
CA LYS A 833 -4.75 -28.91 -13.74
C LYS A 833 -5.50 -27.76 -14.40
N HIS A 834 -6.59 -28.04 -15.12
CA HIS A 834 -7.49 -26.98 -15.61
C HIS A 834 -8.15 -26.21 -14.46
N GLY A 835 -8.62 -26.91 -13.44
CA GLY A 835 -9.24 -26.32 -12.26
C GLY A 835 -8.30 -25.42 -11.45
N GLU A 836 -7.05 -25.82 -11.29
CA GLU A 836 -5.98 -25.01 -10.68
C GLU A 836 -5.82 -23.70 -11.45
N ALA A 837 -5.76 -23.75 -12.79
CA ALA A 837 -5.66 -22.55 -13.62
C ALA A 837 -6.88 -21.63 -13.45
N PHE A 838 -8.07 -22.20 -13.37
CA PHE A 838 -9.30 -21.44 -13.13
C PHE A 838 -9.30 -20.73 -11.77
N VAL A 839 -8.83 -21.39 -10.71
CA VAL A 839 -8.69 -20.77 -9.37
C VAL A 839 -7.70 -19.61 -9.41
N HIS A 840 -6.52 -19.83 -9.98
CA HIS A 840 -5.44 -18.83 -9.98
C HIS A 840 -5.85 -17.55 -10.72
N ALA A 841 -6.39 -17.71 -11.93
CA ALA A 841 -6.77 -16.61 -12.80
C ALA A 841 -8.10 -15.92 -12.42
N SER A 842 -8.90 -16.52 -11.53
CA SER A 842 -10.22 -15.99 -11.14
C SER A 842 -10.18 -14.55 -10.59
N LYS A 843 -9.10 -14.17 -9.90
CA LYS A 843 -8.94 -12.79 -9.40
C LYS A 843 -8.93 -11.76 -10.54
N TYR A 844 -8.35 -12.10 -11.68
CA TYR A 844 -8.24 -11.18 -12.82
C TYR A 844 -9.55 -11.09 -13.57
N LEU A 845 -10.29 -12.21 -13.69
CA LEU A 845 -11.66 -12.20 -14.19
C LEU A 845 -12.58 -11.33 -13.32
N SER A 846 -12.52 -11.48 -12.00
CA SER A 846 -13.28 -10.63 -11.07
C SER A 846 -12.97 -9.14 -11.29
N ARG A 847 -11.70 -8.77 -11.39
CA ARG A 847 -11.27 -7.39 -11.65
C ARG A 847 -11.72 -6.86 -13.03
N MET A 848 -11.68 -7.67 -14.09
CA MET A 848 -12.21 -7.27 -15.40
C MET A 848 -13.72 -6.99 -15.35
N LEU A 849 -14.48 -7.82 -14.62
CA LEU A 849 -15.91 -7.62 -14.41
C LEU A 849 -16.19 -6.39 -13.53
N ASP A 850 -15.34 -6.13 -12.54
CA ASP A 850 -15.40 -4.92 -11.72
C ASP A 850 -15.21 -3.66 -12.57
N ALA A 851 -14.23 -3.64 -13.47
CA ALA A 851 -14.01 -2.52 -14.39
C ALA A 851 -15.25 -2.24 -15.25
N ALA A 852 -15.87 -3.30 -15.78
CA ALA A 852 -17.10 -3.19 -16.56
C ALA A 852 -18.28 -2.69 -15.73
N ALA A 853 -18.41 -3.15 -14.48
CA ALA A 853 -19.45 -2.70 -13.58
C ALA A 853 -19.23 -1.25 -13.10
N MET A 854 -17.99 -0.84 -12.82
CA MET A 854 -17.65 0.55 -12.48
C MET A 854 -17.98 1.51 -13.63
N LEU A 855 -17.80 1.11 -14.89
CA LEU A 855 -18.25 1.92 -16.02
C LEU A 855 -19.76 2.09 -16.04
N GLN A 856 -20.52 1.01 -15.81
CA GLN A 856 -21.99 1.07 -15.73
C GLN A 856 -22.44 2.00 -14.60
N ASP A 857 -21.81 1.92 -13.42
CA ASP A 857 -22.12 2.79 -12.29
C ASP A 857 -21.76 4.25 -12.58
N LYS A 858 -20.60 4.50 -13.19
CA LYS A 858 -20.14 5.85 -13.55
C LYS A 858 -21.11 6.54 -14.53
N TYR A 859 -21.65 5.79 -15.48
CA TYR A 859 -22.55 6.31 -16.51
C TYR A 859 -24.03 6.05 -16.22
N ALA A 860 -24.41 5.62 -15.02
CA ALA A 860 -25.80 5.24 -14.70
C ALA A 860 -26.85 6.33 -15.01
N ALA A 861 -26.45 7.61 -15.00
CA ALA A 861 -27.31 8.75 -15.34
C ALA A 861 -27.27 9.17 -16.82
N ASP A 862 -26.35 8.63 -17.64
CA ASP A 862 -26.23 8.91 -19.07
C ASP A 862 -26.85 7.76 -19.89
N ALA A 863 -28.05 7.99 -20.40
CA ALA A 863 -28.81 6.98 -21.15
C ALA A 863 -28.11 6.54 -22.45
N ASP A 864 -27.39 7.44 -23.14
CA ASP A 864 -26.66 7.11 -24.37
C ASP A 864 -25.48 6.18 -24.05
N ALA A 865 -24.70 6.54 -23.04
CA ALA A 865 -23.57 5.72 -22.60
C ALA A 865 -24.04 4.37 -22.06
N MET A 866 -25.12 4.33 -21.28
CA MET A 866 -25.70 3.08 -20.80
C MET A 866 -26.22 2.20 -21.93
N ALA A 867 -26.85 2.76 -22.96
CA ALA A 867 -27.25 1.98 -24.14
C ALA A 867 -26.06 1.28 -24.83
N ILE A 868 -24.89 1.93 -24.85
CA ILE A 868 -23.64 1.33 -25.35
C ILE A 868 -23.15 0.24 -24.38
N LEU A 869 -23.11 0.54 -23.08
CA LEU A 869 -22.54 -0.35 -22.06
C LEU A 869 -23.41 -1.60 -21.78
N THR A 870 -24.73 -1.51 -21.92
CA THR A 870 -25.67 -2.59 -21.60
C THR A 870 -26.44 -3.13 -22.80
N GLY A 871 -26.22 -2.64 -24.01
CA GLY A 871 -27.03 -2.95 -25.19
C GLY A 871 -27.22 -4.45 -25.44
N LYS A 872 -26.13 -5.17 -25.75
CA LYS A 872 -26.12 -6.64 -25.77
C LYS A 872 -25.57 -7.15 -24.44
N ALA A 873 -26.14 -8.18 -23.84
CA ALA A 873 -25.50 -8.79 -22.66
C ALA A 873 -24.17 -9.45 -23.08
N PHE A 874 -23.14 -9.34 -22.23
CA PHE A 874 -21.88 -10.06 -22.44
C PHE A 874 -22.14 -11.57 -22.46
N ASP A 875 -21.53 -12.31 -23.39
CA ASP A 875 -21.74 -13.77 -23.52
C ASP A 875 -21.46 -14.52 -22.21
N LEU A 876 -20.45 -14.06 -21.44
CA LEU A 876 -20.17 -14.55 -20.09
C LEU A 876 -21.38 -14.44 -19.14
N CYS A 877 -22.07 -13.30 -19.14
CA CYS A 877 -23.24 -13.07 -18.30
C CYS A 877 -24.42 -13.93 -18.74
N VAL A 878 -24.62 -14.07 -20.06
CA VAL A 878 -25.68 -14.92 -20.64
C VAL A 878 -25.47 -16.38 -20.25
N ARG A 879 -24.25 -16.90 -20.40
CA ARG A 879 -23.91 -18.28 -20.03
C ARG A 879 -24.11 -18.55 -18.54
N ALA A 880 -23.68 -17.61 -17.70
CA ALA A 880 -23.82 -17.69 -16.26
C ALA A 880 -25.26 -17.41 -15.78
N LYS A 881 -26.17 -17.00 -16.67
CA LYS A 881 -27.58 -16.67 -16.38
C LYS A 881 -27.71 -15.55 -15.33
N VAL A 882 -26.88 -14.51 -15.47
CA VAL A 882 -26.89 -13.32 -14.62
C VAL A 882 -27.12 -12.07 -15.47
N GLU A 883 -27.63 -11.00 -14.85
CA GLU A 883 -28.09 -9.81 -15.59
C GLU A 883 -26.94 -8.93 -16.10
N GLY A 884 -25.78 -8.96 -15.44
CA GLY A 884 -24.66 -8.11 -15.84
C GLY A 884 -23.36 -8.37 -15.08
N PRO A 885 -22.31 -7.59 -15.38
CA PRO A 885 -20.97 -7.79 -14.85
C PRO A 885 -20.88 -7.82 -13.33
N ARG A 886 -21.62 -6.95 -12.62
CA ARG A 886 -21.64 -6.89 -11.15
C ARG A 886 -22.14 -8.18 -10.51
N GLN A 887 -23.20 -8.77 -11.06
CA GLN A 887 -23.74 -10.06 -10.55
C GLN A 887 -22.78 -11.21 -10.88
N LEU A 888 -22.19 -11.20 -12.07
CA LEU A 888 -21.19 -12.22 -12.44
C LEU A 888 -19.95 -12.14 -11.55
N GLN A 889 -19.45 -10.92 -11.29
CA GLN A 889 -18.34 -10.66 -10.38
C GLN A 889 -18.63 -11.27 -9.01
N ALA A 890 -19.81 -11.03 -8.44
CA ALA A 890 -20.20 -11.59 -7.15
C ALA A 890 -20.22 -13.12 -7.14
N GLU A 891 -20.68 -13.77 -8.22
CA GLU A 891 -20.63 -15.23 -8.35
C GLU A 891 -19.19 -15.76 -8.46
N ILE A 892 -18.33 -15.09 -9.24
CA ILE A 892 -16.91 -15.44 -9.35
C ILE A 892 -16.18 -15.24 -8.02
N ASP A 893 -16.47 -14.16 -7.30
CA ASP A 893 -15.87 -13.87 -6.01
C ASP A 893 -16.25 -14.92 -4.97
N LYS A 894 -17.55 -15.24 -4.91
CA LYS A 894 -18.11 -16.23 -4.01
C LYS A 894 -17.58 -17.63 -4.28
N LYS A 895 -17.46 -18.03 -5.56
CA LYS A 895 -17.14 -19.41 -5.95
C LYS A 895 -15.65 -19.65 -6.16
N LEU A 896 -14.95 -18.76 -6.85
CA LEU A 896 -13.57 -19.02 -7.29
C LEU A 896 -12.54 -18.19 -6.52
N VAL A 897 -12.78 -16.89 -6.32
CA VAL A 897 -11.82 -16.03 -5.60
C VAL A 897 -11.75 -16.41 -4.12
N SER A 898 -12.87 -16.79 -3.50
CA SER A 898 -12.90 -17.32 -2.13
C SER A 898 -12.04 -18.58 -1.98
N LEU A 899 -12.12 -19.52 -2.94
CA LEU A 899 -11.26 -20.71 -3.00
C LEU A 899 -9.80 -20.32 -3.15
N ARG A 900 -9.52 -19.38 -4.06
CA ARG A 900 -8.15 -18.87 -4.30
C ARG A 900 -7.54 -18.31 -3.00
N LYS A 901 -8.29 -17.48 -2.27
CA LYS A 901 -7.83 -16.82 -1.02
C LYS A 901 -7.70 -17.77 0.18
N SER A 902 -8.29 -18.97 0.13
CA SER A 902 -8.23 -19.90 1.24
C SER A 902 -6.86 -20.54 1.36
N SER A 903 -6.16 -20.37 2.47
CA SER A 903 -4.92 -21.12 2.75
C SER A 903 -5.18 -22.49 3.37
N THR A 904 -6.43 -22.80 3.73
CA THR A 904 -6.78 -23.98 4.53
C THR A 904 -7.45 -25.09 3.73
N VAL A 905 -8.01 -24.79 2.55
CA VAL A 905 -8.55 -25.80 1.64
C VAL A 905 -7.41 -26.42 0.80
N PRO A 906 -7.31 -27.75 0.68
CA PRO A 906 -6.29 -28.39 -0.16
C PRO A 906 -6.36 -27.97 -1.64
N GLY A 907 -5.20 -27.82 -2.29
CA GLY A 907 -5.10 -27.38 -3.69
C GLY A 907 -5.95 -28.21 -4.65
N ASP A 908 -5.84 -29.54 -4.59
CA ASP A 908 -6.63 -30.47 -5.42
C ASP A 908 -8.14 -30.33 -5.21
N ALA A 909 -8.58 -30.05 -3.97
CA ALA A 909 -9.99 -29.84 -3.66
C ALA A 909 -10.51 -28.54 -4.28
N LYS A 910 -9.72 -27.46 -4.20
CA LYS A 910 -10.04 -26.19 -4.88
C LYS A 910 -10.14 -26.40 -6.38
N ALA A 911 -9.15 -27.09 -6.96
CA ALA A 911 -9.07 -27.34 -8.39
C ALA A 911 -10.28 -28.12 -8.90
N GLU A 912 -10.66 -29.24 -8.27
CA GLU A 912 -11.80 -30.04 -8.71
C GLU A 912 -13.13 -29.26 -8.63
N VAL A 913 -13.35 -28.50 -7.55
CA VAL A 913 -14.57 -27.68 -7.40
C VAL A 913 -14.59 -26.52 -8.38
N ALA A 914 -13.46 -25.85 -8.60
CA ALA A 914 -13.36 -24.75 -9.56
C ALA A 914 -13.59 -25.22 -11.00
N PHE A 915 -13.08 -26.38 -11.38
CA PHE A 915 -13.40 -27.02 -12.65
C PHE A 915 -14.91 -27.17 -12.84
N ALA A 916 -15.59 -27.75 -11.84
CA ALA A 916 -17.03 -27.94 -11.88
C ALA A 916 -17.82 -26.62 -11.90
N ASP A 917 -17.37 -25.60 -11.15
CA ASP A 917 -17.99 -24.28 -11.15
C ASP A 917 -17.85 -23.56 -12.49
N VAL A 918 -16.66 -23.57 -13.10
CA VAL A 918 -16.44 -22.98 -14.44
C VAL A 918 -17.25 -23.71 -15.51
N GLN A 919 -17.32 -25.04 -15.44
CA GLN A 919 -18.17 -25.82 -16.34
C GLN A 919 -19.65 -25.46 -16.18
N THR A 920 -20.11 -25.26 -14.94
CA THR A 920 -21.50 -24.87 -14.64
C THR A 920 -21.82 -23.44 -15.09
N LEU A 921 -20.91 -22.49 -14.83
CA LEU A 921 -21.09 -21.08 -15.13
C LEU A 921 -20.98 -20.79 -16.62
N PHE A 922 -20.03 -21.42 -17.32
CA PHE A 922 -19.64 -21.01 -18.67
C PHE A 922 -19.79 -22.12 -19.72
N GLY A 923 -20.00 -23.37 -19.31
CA GLY A 923 -20.05 -24.51 -20.21
C GLY A 923 -18.69 -24.84 -20.84
N VAL A 924 -17.59 -24.47 -20.20
CA VAL A 924 -16.22 -24.73 -20.67
C VAL A 924 -15.48 -25.66 -19.72
N ALA A 925 -14.59 -26.49 -20.26
CA ALA A 925 -13.90 -27.55 -19.52
C ALA A 925 -12.37 -27.56 -19.73
N THR A 926 -11.83 -26.59 -20.48
CA THR A 926 -10.40 -26.51 -20.77
C THR A 926 -9.90 -25.07 -20.64
N ILE A 927 -8.59 -24.92 -20.44
CA ILE A 927 -7.92 -23.62 -20.41
C ILE A 927 -8.15 -22.87 -21.73
N ASP A 928 -7.92 -23.52 -22.89
CA ASP A 928 -8.15 -22.92 -24.22
C ASP A 928 -9.60 -22.42 -24.41
N ALA A 929 -10.59 -23.22 -24.04
CA ALA A 929 -12.00 -22.82 -24.18
C ALA A 929 -12.35 -21.62 -23.30
N LEU A 930 -11.83 -21.56 -22.07
CA LEU A 930 -12.01 -20.40 -21.20
C LEU A 930 -11.26 -19.18 -21.75
N ARG A 931 -10.02 -19.34 -22.25
CA ARG A 931 -9.24 -18.25 -22.87
C ARG A 931 -10.02 -17.61 -24.03
N LYS A 932 -10.57 -18.41 -24.94
CA LYS A 932 -11.41 -17.92 -26.06
C LYS A 932 -12.61 -17.12 -25.59
N LEU A 933 -13.29 -17.59 -24.54
CA LEU A 933 -14.44 -16.90 -23.96
C LEU A 933 -14.05 -15.55 -23.33
N ILE A 934 -12.91 -15.49 -22.65
CA ILE A 934 -12.37 -14.27 -22.04
C ILE A 934 -11.87 -13.29 -23.11
N THR A 935 -11.25 -13.78 -24.19
CA THR A 935 -10.88 -12.96 -25.35
C THR A 935 -12.12 -12.32 -25.97
N ALA A 936 -13.21 -13.07 -26.16
CA ALA A 936 -14.46 -12.54 -26.68
C ALA A 936 -15.06 -11.45 -25.78
N PHE A 937 -15.00 -11.63 -24.45
CA PHE A 937 -15.37 -10.59 -23.50
C PHE A 937 -14.48 -9.35 -23.62
N GLY A 938 -13.16 -9.54 -23.70
CA GLY A 938 -12.21 -8.44 -23.86
C GLY A 938 -12.46 -7.61 -25.12
N ILE A 939 -12.77 -8.26 -26.24
CA ILE A 939 -13.14 -7.60 -27.50
C ILE A 939 -14.42 -6.77 -27.33
N ASP A 940 -15.49 -7.38 -26.79
CA ASP A 940 -16.77 -6.70 -26.59
C ASP A 940 -16.64 -5.51 -25.62
N PHE A 941 -15.88 -5.69 -24.53
CA PHE A 941 -15.59 -4.63 -23.58
C PHE A 941 -14.81 -3.48 -24.23
N ASN A 942 -13.74 -3.77 -24.97
CA ASN A 942 -12.94 -2.77 -25.68
C ASN A 942 -13.80 -1.99 -26.68
N ASP A 943 -14.60 -2.68 -27.50
CA ASP A 943 -15.50 -2.05 -28.47
C ASP A 943 -16.46 -1.05 -27.79
N ARG A 944 -17.12 -1.45 -26.70
CA ARG A 944 -18.05 -0.58 -25.97
C ARG A 944 -17.37 0.64 -25.39
N VAL A 945 -16.21 0.48 -24.75
CA VAL A 945 -15.50 1.62 -24.16
C VAL A 945 -15.02 2.59 -25.23
N ARG A 946 -14.50 2.08 -26.36
CA ARG A 946 -14.03 2.90 -27.48
C ARG A 946 -15.16 3.68 -28.17
N ARG A 947 -16.41 3.25 -28.03
CA ARG A 947 -17.61 3.99 -28.50
C ARG A 947 -18.03 5.15 -27.60
N LEU A 948 -17.55 5.23 -26.36
CA LEU A 948 -17.93 6.30 -25.43
C LEU A 948 -17.38 7.65 -25.90
N LYS A 949 -18.21 8.70 -25.82
CA LYS A 949 -17.85 10.07 -26.25
C LYS A 949 -16.60 10.58 -25.51
N ASP A 950 -16.53 10.37 -24.20
CA ASP A 950 -15.41 10.84 -23.37
C ASP A 950 -14.11 10.07 -23.66
N PHE A 951 -14.21 8.77 -23.98
CA PHE A 951 -13.05 8.00 -24.42
C PHE A 951 -12.51 8.56 -25.74
N ARG A 952 -13.36 8.73 -26.75
CA ARG A 952 -12.96 9.30 -28.06
C ARG A 952 -12.36 10.69 -27.92
N ALA A 953 -12.95 11.54 -27.08
CA ALA A 953 -12.41 12.86 -26.80
C ALA A 953 -11.00 12.81 -26.19
N ALA A 954 -10.69 11.79 -25.40
CA ALA A 954 -9.37 11.55 -24.83
C ALA A 954 -8.35 10.96 -25.83
N GLN A 955 -8.80 10.36 -26.92
CA GLN A 955 -7.94 9.75 -27.95
C GLN A 955 -7.62 10.68 -29.14
N VAL A 956 -8.29 11.83 -29.26
CA VAL A 956 -8.04 12.77 -30.36
C VAL A 956 -6.98 13.80 -29.96
N VAL A 957 -5.89 13.79 -30.74
CA VAL A 957 -4.73 14.70 -30.63
C VAL A 957 -4.40 15.25 -32.02
N ASP A 958 -4.04 16.53 -32.12
CA ASP A 958 -3.67 17.15 -33.39
C ASP A 958 -2.22 16.84 -33.81
N ASP A 959 -1.95 16.93 -35.13
CA ASP A 959 -0.64 16.65 -35.72
C ASP A 959 0.50 17.50 -35.16
N GLN A 960 0.21 18.71 -34.66
CA GLN A 960 1.23 19.57 -34.06
C GLN A 960 1.63 19.01 -32.69
N THR A 961 0.66 18.67 -31.84
CA THR A 961 0.90 18.02 -30.56
C THR A 961 1.68 16.71 -30.74
N GLN A 962 1.29 15.87 -31.71
CA GLN A 962 2.05 14.64 -32.02
C GLN A 962 3.50 14.95 -32.43
N ARG A 963 3.72 15.91 -33.34
CA ARG A 963 5.07 16.32 -33.76
C ARG A 963 5.90 16.87 -32.60
N GLU A 964 5.28 17.60 -31.69
CA GLU A 964 5.94 18.12 -30.50
C GLU A 964 6.28 17.02 -29.49
N TYR A 965 5.41 16.01 -29.36
CA TYR A 965 5.61 14.84 -28.50
C TYR A 965 6.84 14.04 -28.91
N PHE A 966 6.98 13.75 -30.20
CA PHE A 966 8.11 13.02 -30.76
C PHE A 966 9.35 13.88 -31.06
N ARG A 967 9.30 15.18 -30.72
CA ARG A 967 10.44 16.08 -30.96
C ARG A 967 11.59 15.73 -30.01
N PRO A 968 12.81 15.49 -30.50
CA PRO A 968 13.96 15.33 -29.62
C PRO A 968 14.13 16.57 -28.74
N ALA A 969 14.37 16.38 -27.43
CA ALA A 969 14.78 17.49 -26.58
C ALA A 969 16.10 18.05 -27.11
N ARG A 970 16.07 19.33 -27.49
CA ARG A 970 17.28 20.09 -27.77
C ARG A 970 17.90 20.61 -26.49
#